data_AF-A0A7J4SBJ4-F1
#
_entry.id   AF-A0A7J4SBJ4-F1
#
_cell.length_a   1.000
_cell.length_b   1.000
_cell.length_c   1.000
_cell.angle_alpha   90.00
_cell.angle_beta   90.00
_cell.angle_gamma   90.00
#
_symmetry.space_group_name_H-M   'P 1'
#
loop_
_entity.id
_entity.type
_entity.pdbx_description
1 polymer ?
#
loop_
_entity_poly.entity_id
_entity_poly.type
_entity_poly.pdbx_seq_one_letter_code
_entity_poly.pdbx_strand_id
1 'polypeptide(L)'
;MEPVFVASGILLAILVIASYYVTNGIGSMGAPMRQFALFLMNKAPVGLVDLFKDEPGSGSRTWMKYGTGWFLLAVICGFIGIWHKYDPTALDSLASIGWSYDDGSALADFTNSVMGIAFTYLLVGGCLVAVSRIGENRLASEANASMVAVLYTASMSFSLILIPIVFRFVDLPDEQSIRDLITLMTTYVVSSLFFIALLMNVLATYSVRGEGTSSITAWFLIMAIIARLVASLYHVLGELTDNTQMVWLSERVLDGWVPLALMFALAYHVIPHSAKAPVWSASLLNANMILLFVTVPPFFMTEANAGELLQNLGALLLTFSMLPLFAGSINLLVTASANSGNVLKNPGSLAATLAMFLLPIFAVGGYFTGMDTLTGTDKMLTMSTTIDDGFMFTVGGLMMLSAIFSSYPLAAGKKLADTSRGSMAAWFMMFGGLAATITMLIGDFTQKAVLDSGVEDAVASTSGFYLTAAAMFYLVTIAVVLATLVLIRTGTSAQKLKEVASAESDVETYTLVGGTTTTIQQLIGRGVGINTTLVVGDSVDDEGGSTVIAVSASLYNDEITEFPEEEVQAVEEVVEPDPDKQLVMLVDYLKKTNQSVFEFFKSIDLDDSGSIDGFEFQQALISSDVGEYPPWELEGLLSAIDLDSDGKINLPELDIALAQIAAKYASVEQEPPSEEASSEEVDEDTDDVAAITYTKASLAKLKKAELIEIAKSLDVSTSGTKSDLTSAILSA
;
A
#
# COMPACT_ATOMS: atom_id res chain seq x y z
N MET A 1 -15.19 -16.60 -34.66
CA MET A 1 -14.57 -16.23 -33.38
C MET A 1 -15.60 -16.50 -32.30
N GLU A 2 -15.20 -17.15 -31.22
CA GLU A 2 -16.12 -17.43 -30.11
C GLU A 2 -16.70 -16.12 -29.54
N PRO A 3 -18.01 -16.05 -29.26
CA PRO A 3 -18.66 -14.85 -28.72
C PRO A 3 -17.96 -14.23 -27.51
N VAL A 4 -17.31 -15.05 -26.67
CA VAL A 4 -16.53 -14.58 -25.50
C VAL A 4 -15.44 -13.60 -25.90
N PHE A 5 -14.70 -13.84 -26.99
CA PHE A 5 -13.60 -12.95 -27.38
C PHE A 5 -14.10 -11.59 -27.84
N VAL A 6 -15.23 -11.58 -28.55
CA VAL A 6 -15.87 -10.32 -29.00
C VAL A 6 -16.40 -9.55 -27.79
N ALA A 7 -17.12 -10.22 -26.89
CA ALA A 7 -17.66 -9.60 -25.68
C ALA A 7 -16.53 -9.08 -24.76
N SER A 8 -15.46 -9.86 -24.56
CA SER A 8 -14.30 -9.45 -23.76
C SER A 8 -13.57 -8.27 -24.39
N GLY A 9 -13.38 -8.27 -25.72
CA GLY A 9 -12.76 -7.15 -26.43
C GLY A 9 -13.57 -5.86 -26.33
N ILE A 10 -14.90 -5.94 -26.42
CA ILE A 10 -15.80 -4.79 -26.24
C ILE A 10 -15.74 -4.29 -24.80
N LEU A 11 -15.80 -5.18 -23.80
CA LEU A 11 -15.71 -4.82 -22.39
C LEU A 11 -14.39 -4.10 -22.08
N LEU A 12 -13.26 -4.65 -22.53
CA LEU A 12 -11.95 -4.02 -22.36
C LEU A 12 -11.86 -2.66 -23.05
N ALA A 13 -12.40 -2.54 -24.28
CA ALA A 13 -12.43 -1.26 -24.99
C ALA A 13 -13.25 -0.22 -24.21
N ILE A 14 -14.40 -0.59 -23.65
CA ILE A 14 -15.22 0.30 -22.81
C ILE A 14 -14.44 0.75 -21.58
N LEU A 15 -13.75 -0.17 -20.90
CA LEU A 15 -12.95 0.16 -19.70
C LEU A 15 -11.76 1.06 -20.02
N VAL A 16 -11.07 0.85 -21.14
CA VAL A 16 -9.97 1.71 -21.59
C VAL A 16 -10.47 3.11 -21.93
N ILE A 17 -11.58 3.21 -22.68
CA ILE A 17 -12.22 4.50 -23.01
C ILE A 17 -12.67 5.21 -21.74
N ALA A 18 -13.32 4.50 -20.83
CA ALA A 18 -13.73 5.03 -19.54
C ALA A 18 -12.51 5.53 -18.76
N SER A 19 -11.41 4.76 -18.72
CA SER A 19 -10.18 5.13 -18.01
C SER A 19 -9.60 6.43 -18.56
N TYR A 20 -9.51 6.54 -19.89
CA TYR A 20 -9.04 7.75 -20.56
C TYR A 20 -9.87 8.99 -20.20
N TYR A 21 -11.20 8.89 -20.19
CA TYR A 21 -12.06 10.02 -19.84
C TYR A 21 -12.09 10.32 -18.33
N VAL A 22 -11.93 9.29 -17.50
CA VAL A 22 -11.81 9.45 -16.04
C VAL A 22 -10.53 10.19 -15.70
N THR A 23 -9.41 9.95 -16.40
CA THR A 23 -8.15 10.66 -16.15
C THR A 23 -8.12 12.05 -16.79
N ASN A 24 -8.44 12.15 -18.07
CA ASN A 24 -8.24 13.38 -18.86
C ASN A 24 -9.45 14.33 -18.83
N GLY A 25 -10.60 13.87 -18.33
CA GLY A 25 -11.85 14.62 -18.39
C GLY A 25 -12.44 14.64 -19.80
N ILE A 26 -13.67 15.17 -19.90
CA ILE A 26 -14.44 15.25 -21.17
C ILE A 26 -14.38 16.65 -21.80
N GLY A 27 -13.36 17.44 -21.47
CA GLY A 27 -13.16 18.80 -21.97
C GLY A 27 -14.33 19.74 -21.63
N SER A 28 -14.74 20.57 -22.59
CA SER A 28 -15.78 21.59 -22.42
C SER A 28 -17.18 21.03 -22.14
N MET A 29 -17.42 19.73 -22.39
CA MET A 29 -18.68 19.06 -22.07
C MET A 29 -18.82 18.68 -20.59
N GLY A 30 -17.76 18.84 -19.78
CA GLY A 30 -17.76 18.49 -18.35
C GLY A 30 -18.86 19.21 -17.56
N ALA A 31 -18.92 20.54 -17.67
CA ALA A 31 -19.86 21.33 -16.90
C ALA A 31 -21.34 21.08 -17.29
N PRO A 32 -21.72 21.05 -18.59
CA PRO A 32 -23.07 20.67 -19.00
C PRO A 32 -23.49 19.27 -18.54
N MET A 33 -22.61 18.27 -18.67
CA MET A 33 -22.91 16.89 -18.24
C MET A 33 -23.09 16.78 -16.73
N ARG A 34 -22.29 17.51 -15.95
CA ARG A 34 -22.47 17.59 -14.49
C ARG A 34 -23.82 18.21 -14.13
N GLN A 35 -24.22 19.31 -14.78
CA GLN A 35 -25.53 19.93 -14.55
C GLN A 35 -26.68 18.99 -14.91
N PHE A 36 -26.55 18.27 -16.01
CA PHE A 36 -27.53 17.26 -16.42
C PHE A 36 -27.62 16.12 -15.39
N ALA A 37 -26.49 15.61 -14.90
CA ALA A 37 -26.47 14.60 -13.83
C ALA A 37 -27.14 15.12 -12.55
N LEU A 38 -26.85 16.35 -12.12
CA LEU A 38 -27.49 16.97 -10.96
C LEU A 38 -29.01 17.14 -11.16
N PHE A 39 -29.46 17.48 -12.37
CA PHE A 39 -30.88 17.53 -12.70
C PHE A 39 -31.53 16.14 -12.57
N LEU A 40 -30.92 15.10 -13.12
CA LEU A 40 -31.44 13.73 -13.03
C LEU A 40 -31.47 13.22 -11.59
N MET A 41 -30.50 13.59 -10.75
CA MET A 41 -30.45 13.11 -9.36
C MET A 41 -31.38 13.89 -8.43
N ASN A 42 -31.50 15.22 -8.60
CA ASN A 42 -32.20 16.06 -7.63
C ASN A 42 -33.60 16.49 -8.09
N LYS A 43 -33.89 16.46 -9.39
CA LYS A 43 -35.16 16.96 -9.93
C LYS A 43 -35.99 15.91 -10.64
N ALA A 44 -35.38 14.92 -11.29
CA ALA A 44 -36.14 13.88 -12.00
C ALA A 44 -36.95 12.94 -11.07
N PRO A 45 -36.43 12.48 -9.91
CA PRO A 45 -37.22 11.73 -8.94
C PRO A 45 -38.09 12.68 -8.10
N VAL A 46 -39.12 13.25 -8.71
CA VAL A 46 -40.01 14.26 -8.11
C VAL A 46 -40.60 13.72 -6.80
N GLY A 47 -40.30 14.39 -5.68
CA GLY A 47 -40.84 14.09 -4.35
C GLY A 47 -40.25 12.86 -3.63
N LEU A 48 -39.55 11.95 -4.33
CA LEU A 48 -38.93 10.77 -3.70
C LEU A 48 -37.60 11.10 -3.03
N VAL A 49 -36.74 11.88 -3.72
CA VAL A 49 -35.43 12.27 -3.15
C VAL A 49 -35.59 13.21 -1.96
N ASP A 50 -36.67 14.00 -1.91
CA ASP A 50 -36.97 14.91 -0.81
C ASP A 50 -37.27 14.19 0.53
N LEU A 51 -37.57 12.88 0.49
CA LEU A 51 -37.73 12.04 1.69
C LEU A 51 -36.38 11.77 2.38
N PHE A 52 -35.26 12.03 1.71
CA PHE A 52 -33.92 11.71 2.19
C PHE A 52 -33.15 12.97 2.56
N LYS A 53 -32.36 12.85 3.63
CA LYS A 53 -31.54 13.96 4.14
C LYS A 53 -30.35 14.22 3.23
N ASP A 54 -30.23 15.45 2.75
CA ASP A 54 -29.06 15.93 1.99
C ASP A 54 -27.97 16.51 2.92
N GLU A 55 -27.66 15.79 4.00
CA GLU A 55 -26.59 16.13 4.94
C GLU A 55 -25.26 15.49 4.46
N PRO A 56 -24.09 16.13 4.65
CA PRO A 56 -22.80 15.55 4.28
C PRO A 56 -22.61 14.14 4.85
N GLY A 57 -22.16 13.22 4.00
CA GLY A 57 -21.94 11.82 4.35
C GLY A 57 -23.21 11.02 4.69
N SER A 58 -24.43 11.54 4.49
CA SER A 58 -25.66 10.76 4.72
C SER A 58 -25.78 9.58 3.75
N GLY A 59 -25.33 9.74 2.50
CA GLY A 59 -25.30 8.68 1.49
C GLY A 59 -24.47 7.49 1.96
N SER A 60 -23.17 7.71 2.17
CA SER A 60 -22.23 6.67 2.59
C SER A 60 -22.65 6.00 3.91
N ARG A 61 -23.16 6.77 4.89
CA ARG A 61 -23.68 6.22 6.15
C ARG A 61 -24.85 5.28 5.94
N THR A 62 -25.75 5.61 5.03
CA THR A 62 -26.93 4.78 4.73
C THR A 62 -26.51 3.46 4.10
N TRP A 63 -25.62 3.51 3.10
CA TRP A 63 -25.03 2.31 2.49
C TRP A 63 -24.40 1.37 3.54
N MET A 64 -23.56 1.91 4.42
CA MET A 64 -22.88 1.08 5.44
C MET A 64 -23.83 0.51 6.49
N LYS A 65 -24.89 1.24 6.89
CA LYS A 65 -25.88 0.76 7.86
C LYS A 65 -26.68 -0.44 7.33
N TYR A 66 -27.21 -0.32 6.12
CA TYR A 66 -27.93 -1.43 5.48
C TYR A 66 -26.99 -2.61 5.20
N GLY A 67 -25.77 -2.34 4.73
CA GLY A 67 -24.75 -3.36 4.52
C GLY A 67 -24.40 -4.14 5.78
N THR A 68 -24.29 -3.48 6.93
CA THR A 68 -24.03 -4.15 8.21
C THR A 68 -25.19 -5.06 8.61
N GLY A 69 -26.43 -4.66 8.35
CA GLY A 69 -27.61 -5.50 8.58
C GLY A 69 -27.60 -6.77 7.72
N TRP A 70 -27.29 -6.63 6.42
CA TRP A 70 -27.12 -7.76 5.52
C TRP A 70 -25.94 -8.65 5.91
N PHE A 71 -24.83 -8.07 6.36
CA PHE A 71 -23.65 -8.84 6.78
C PHE A 71 -23.94 -9.70 8.02
N LEU A 72 -24.70 -9.15 8.98
CA LEU A 72 -25.14 -9.91 10.15
C LEU A 72 -26.03 -11.09 9.75
N LEU A 73 -26.94 -10.90 8.78
CA LEU A 73 -27.75 -11.99 8.24
C LEU A 73 -26.88 -13.04 7.52
N ALA A 74 -25.93 -12.61 6.68
CA ALA A 74 -25.02 -13.49 5.93
C ALA A 74 -24.26 -14.44 6.87
N VAL A 75 -23.72 -13.91 7.96
CA VAL A 75 -22.90 -14.68 8.90
C VAL A 75 -23.74 -15.63 9.76
N ILE A 76 -24.97 -15.27 10.10
CA ILE A 76 -25.91 -16.20 10.75
C ILE A 76 -26.25 -17.36 9.82
N CYS A 77 -26.60 -17.07 8.57
CA CYS A 77 -26.92 -18.10 7.57
C CYS A 77 -25.71 -18.99 7.26
N GLY A 78 -24.51 -18.41 7.11
CA GLY A 78 -23.27 -19.17 6.92
C GLY A 78 -22.95 -20.09 8.10
N PHE A 79 -23.15 -19.63 9.34
CA PHE A 79 -22.98 -20.49 10.51
C PHE A 79 -23.98 -21.65 10.51
N ILE A 80 -25.26 -21.40 10.19
CA ILE A 80 -26.28 -22.45 10.10
C ILE A 80 -25.90 -23.46 9.00
N GLY A 81 -25.41 -23.00 7.85
CA GLY A 81 -24.96 -23.87 6.76
C GLY A 81 -23.81 -24.80 7.17
N ILE A 82 -22.77 -24.24 7.81
CA ILE A 82 -21.63 -25.04 8.30
C ILE A 82 -22.07 -26.00 9.41
N TRP A 83 -22.93 -25.56 10.33
CA TRP A 83 -23.47 -26.40 11.40
C TRP A 83 -24.30 -27.57 10.85
N HIS A 84 -25.12 -27.30 9.83
CA HIS A 84 -25.93 -28.34 9.18
C HIS A 84 -25.08 -29.35 8.41
N LYS A 85 -23.95 -28.91 7.82
CA LYS A 85 -22.97 -29.83 7.21
C LYS A 85 -22.35 -30.79 8.24
N TYR A 86 -22.25 -30.37 9.50
CA TYR A 86 -21.82 -31.23 10.61
C TYR A 86 -22.93 -32.18 11.10
N ASP A 87 -24.12 -31.64 11.39
CA ASP A 87 -25.27 -32.41 11.86
C ASP A 87 -26.49 -32.17 10.96
N PRO A 88 -26.76 -33.09 10.01
CA PRO A 88 -27.89 -32.97 9.09
C PRO A 88 -29.27 -33.04 9.76
N THR A 89 -29.36 -33.49 11.01
CA THR A 89 -30.64 -33.61 11.74
C THR A 89 -30.88 -32.45 12.70
N ALA A 90 -29.91 -31.53 12.83
CA ALA A 90 -29.96 -30.44 13.80
C ALA A 90 -31.20 -29.54 13.65
N LEU A 91 -31.72 -29.40 12.42
CA LEU A 91 -32.85 -28.54 12.11
C LEU A 91 -34.18 -29.29 11.98
N ASP A 92 -34.21 -30.61 12.17
CA ASP A 92 -35.44 -31.43 12.10
C ASP A 92 -36.46 -31.05 13.17
N SER A 93 -36.01 -30.48 14.28
CA SER A 93 -36.90 -29.93 15.32
C SER A 93 -37.81 -28.81 14.80
N LEU A 94 -37.42 -28.11 13.74
CA LEU A 94 -38.24 -27.08 13.08
C LEU A 94 -39.33 -27.68 12.18
N ALA A 95 -39.32 -29.00 11.94
CA ALA A 95 -40.44 -29.69 11.29
C ALA A 95 -41.75 -29.54 12.07
N SER A 96 -41.68 -29.33 13.38
CA SER A 96 -42.88 -29.11 14.22
C SER A 96 -43.64 -27.82 13.87
N ILE A 97 -42.97 -26.83 13.26
CA ILE A 97 -43.59 -25.58 12.79
C ILE A 97 -43.88 -25.61 11.28
N GLY A 98 -43.83 -26.80 10.65
CA GLY A 98 -44.09 -26.97 9.22
C GLY A 98 -42.97 -26.42 8.33
N TRP A 99 -41.73 -26.41 8.84
CA TRP A 99 -40.53 -26.08 8.08
C TRP A 99 -39.69 -27.34 7.93
N SER A 100 -39.43 -27.76 6.69
CA SER A 100 -38.50 -28.85 6.39
C SER A 100 -37.22 -28.25 5.83
N TYR A 101 -36.08 -28.73 6.30
CA TYR A 101 -34.82 -28.40 5.66
C TYR A 101 -34.69 -29.16 4.34
N ASP A 102 -34.22 -28.47 3.31
CA ASP A 102 -33.91 -29.06 1.99
C ASP A 102 -32.50 -29.70 2.03
N ASP A 103 -31.92 -30.09 0.89
CA ASP A 103 -30.53 -30.57 0.76
C ASP A 103 -29.46 -29.51 1.15
N GLY A 104 -29.87 -28.34 1.63
CA GLY A 104 -29.01 -27.23 2.03
C GLY A 104 -28.57 -26.30 0.89
N SER A 105 -28.83 -26.68 -0.37
CA SER A 105 -28.57 -25.86 -1.57
C SER A 105 -29.24 -24.49 -1.49
N ALA A 106 -30.55 -24.44 -1.17
CA ALA A 106 -31.29 -23.19 -1.05
C ALA A 106 -30.72 -22.26 0.05
N LEU A 107 -30.19 -22.82 1.14
CA LEU A 107 -29.54 -22.04 2.19
C LEU A 107 -28.18 -21.50 1.74
N ALA A 108 -27.40 -22.30 1.01
CA ALA A 108 -26.13 -21.88 0.44
C ALA A 108 -26.32 -20.73 -0.57
N ASP A 109 -27.26 -20.87 -1.51
CA ASP A 109 -27.59 -19.84 -2.50
C ASP A 109 -28.07 -18.54 -1.85
N PHE A 110 -28.92 -18.66 -0.82
CA PHE A 110 -29.36 -17.52 -0.03
C PHE A 110 -28.18 -16.85 0.70
N THR A 111 -27.30 -17.64 1.31
CA THR A 111 -26.11 -17.13 2.03
C THR A 111 -25.18 -16.39 1.09
N ASN A 112 -24.89 -16.95 -0.08
CA ASN A 112 -24.02 -16.35 -1.10
C ASN A 112 -24.61 -15.05 -1.64
N SER A 113 -25.91 -15.05 -1.94
CA SER A 113 -26.63 -13.84 -2.38
C SER A 113 -26.57 -12.72 -1.32
N VAL A 114 -26.87 -13.06 -0.07
CA VAL A 114 -26.87 -12.10 1.04
C VAL A 114 -25.46 -11.59 1.35
N MET A 115 -24.45 -12.46 1.25
CA MET A 115 -23.04 -12.09 1.39
C MET A 115 -22.62 -11.10 0.29
N GLY A 116 -22.91 -11.40 -0.99
CA GLY A 116 -22.57 -10.52 -2.11
C GLY A 116 -23.23 -9.14 -2.00
N ILE A 117 -24.49 -9.10 -1.52
CA ILE A 117 -25.19 -7.84 -1.23
C ILE A 117 -24.50 -7.08 -0.10
N ALA A 118 -24.24 -7.72 1.03
CA ALA A 118 -23.59 -7.11 2.18
C ALA A 118 -22.22 -6.50 1.81
N PHE A 119 -21.42 -7.29 1.09
CA PHE A 119 -20.13 -6.90 0.55
C PHE A 119 -20.26 -5.65 -0.33
N THR A 120 -21.15 -5.69 -1.32
CA THR A 120 -21.36 -4.56 -2.23
C THR A 120 -21.76 -3.30 -1.46
N TYR A 121 -22.65 -3.42 -0.46
CA TYR A 121 -23.07 -2.27 0.34
C TYR A 121 -21.95 -1.62 1.13
N LEU A 122 -21.18 -2.43 1.85
CA LEU A 122 -20.15 -1.94 2.76
C LEU A 122 -18.96 -1.38 1.99
N LEU A 123 -18.54 -2.05 0.92
CA LEU A 123 -17.39 -1.64 0.13
C LEU A 123 -17.71 -0.39 -0.70
N VAL A 124 -18.88 -0.33 -1.38
CA VAL A 124 -19.33 0.88 -2.07
C VAL A 124 -19.49 2.02 -1.07
N GLY A 125 -20.16 1.79 0.06
CA GLY A 125 -20.32 2.78 1.11
C GLY A 125 -18.99 3.32 1.64
N GLY A 126 -18.00 2.45 1.82
CA GLY A 126 -16.64 2.83 2.22
C GLY A 126 -15.91 3.63 1.14
N CYS A 127 -16.03 3.24 -0.13
CA CYS A 127 -15.41 3.95 -1.25
C CYS A 127 -16.05 5.32 -1.51
N LEU A 128 -17.36 5.47 -1.29
CA LEU A 128 -18.05 6.76 -1.40
C LEU A 128 -17.48 7.82 -0.44
N VAL A 129 -17.06 7.40 0.76
CA VAL A 129 -16.37 8.30 1.73
C VAL A 129 -15.04 8.77 1.17
N ALA A 130 -14.27 7.89 0.54
CA ALA A 130 -13.00 8.26 -0.07
C ALA A 130 -13.18 9.24 -1.23
N VAL A 131 -14.20 9.01 -2.07
CA VAL A 131 -14.51 9.89 -3.20
C VAL A 131 -15.05 11.25 -2.74
N SER A 132 -15.87 11.30 -1.69
CA SER A 132 -16.44 12.56 -1.20
C SER A 132 -15.39 13.55 -0.70
N ARG A 133 -14.20 13.08 -0.29
CA ARG A 133 -13.07 13.95 0.10
C ARG A 133 -12.61 14.89 -1.02
N ILE A 134 -12.82 14.49 -2.28
CA ILE A 134 -12.48 15.31 -3.46
C ILE A 134 -13.44 16.50 -3.60
N GLY A 135 -14.68 16.36 -3.12
CA GLY A 135 -15.73 17.37 -3.17
C GLY A 135 -16.04 17.98 -1.80
N GLU A 136 -15.02 18.45 -1.07
CA GLU A 136 -15.17 19.07 0.26
C GLU A 136 -15.90 18.18 1.29
N ASN A 137 -15.58 16.89 1.29
CA ASN A 137 -16.21 15.85 2.14
C ASN A 137 -17.71 15.61 1.88
N ARG A 138 -18.19 15.93 0.67
CA ARG A 138 -19.59 15.74 0.28
C ARG A 138 -19.71 15.11 -1.11
N LEU A 139 -20.71 14.25 -1.28
CA LEU A 139 -21.15 13.77 -2.60
C LEU A 139 -21.95 14.85 -3.35
N ALA A 140 -22.01 14.76 -4.67
CA ALA A 140 -22.79 15.67 -5.51
C ALA A 140 -24.30 15.70 -5.14
N SER A 141 -24.85 14.55 -4.72
CA SER A 141 -26.18 14.46 -4.11
C SER A 141 -26.20 13.37 -3.03
N GLU A 142 -26.22 13.77 -1.76
CA GLU A 142 -26.22 12.83 -0.64
C GLU A 142 -27.60 12.15 -0.48
N ALA A 143 -28.66 12.89 -0.80
CA ALA A 143 -30.03 12.39 -0.81
C ALA A 143 -30.23 11.31 -1.88
N ASN A 144 -29.74 11.50 -3.11
CA ASN A 144 -29.80 10.47 -4.16
C ASN A 144 -29.01 9.22 -3.76
N ALA A 145 -27.80 9.37 -3.20
CA ALA A 145 -27.02 8.22 -2.73
C ALA A 145 -27.74 7.43 -1.64
N SER A 146 -28.41 8.12 -0.71
CA SER A 146 -29.22 7.49 0.36
C SER A 146 -30.46 6.80 -0.20
N MET A 147 -31.15 7.44 -1.14
CA MET A 147 -32.32 6.86 -1.81
C MET A 147 -31.96 5.56 -2.53
N VAL A 148 -30.87 5.57 -3.30
CA VAL A 148 -30.40 4.39 -4.03
C VAL A 148 -30.11 3.23 -3.08
N ALA A 149 -29.50 3.48 -1.92
CA ALA A 149 -29.28 2.45 -0.90
C ALA A 149 -30.59 1.83 -0.39
N VAL A 150 -31.59 2.66 -0.08
CA VAL A 150 -32.88 2.15 0.43
C VAL A 150 -33.63 1.38 -0.64
N LEU A 151 -33.70 1.92 -1.86
CA LEU A 151 -34.38 1.26 -2.99
C LEU A 151 -33.69 -0.04 -3.38
N TYR A 152 -32.37 -0.08 -3.37
CA TYR A 152 -31.63 -1.31 -3.66
C TYR A 152 -31.89 -2.39 -2.59
N THR A 153 -31.95 -2.03 -1.31
CA THR A 153 -32.29 -2.97 -0.23
C THR A 153 -33.73 -3.45 -0.36
N ALA A 154 -34.66 -2.54 -0.66
CA ALA A 154 -36.07 -2.88 -0.88
C ALA A 154 -36.23 -3.84 -2.07
N SER A 155 -35.52 -3.59 -3.17
CA SER A 155 -35.53 -4.44 -4.36
C SER A 155 -34.97 -5.83 -4.08
N MET A 156 -33.86 -5.93 -3.35
CA MET A 156 -33.25 -7.22 -3.04
C MET A 156 -34.04 -8.02 -2.01
N SER A 157 -34.57 -7.37 -0.96
CA SER A 157 -35.47 -8.03 0.00
C SER A 157 -36.79 -8.46 -0.64
N PHE A 158 -37.31 -7.68 -1.60
CA PHE A 158 -38.45 -8.08 -2.41
C PHE A 158 -38.16 -9.37 -3.18
N SER A 159 -37.03 -9.43 -3.90
CA SER A 159 -36.65 -10.60 -4.71
C SER A 159 -36.32 -11.83 -3.86
N LEU A 160 -35.48 -11.70 -2.84
CA LEU A 160 -34.91 -12.82 -2.09
C LEU A 160 -35.80 -13.32 -0.95
N ILE A 161 -36.69 -12.48 -0.41
CA ILE A 161 -37.48 -12.82 0.78
C ILE A 161 -38.97 -12.81 0.46
N LEU A 162 -39.49 -11.69 -0.06
CA LEU A 162 -40.93 -11.53 -0.22
C LEU A 162 -41.51 -12.45 -1.31
N ILE A 163 -40.85 -12.56 -2.46
CA ILE A 163 -41.29 -13.43 -3.56
C ILE A 163 -41.34 -14.91 -3.16
N PRO A 164 -40.29 -15.50 -2.55
CA PRO A 164 -40.35 -16.84 -1.92
C PRO A 164 -41.58 -17.05 -1.04
N ILE A 165 -41.84 -16.11 -0.14
CA ILE A 165 -42.95 -16.18 0.81
C ILE A 165 -44.31 -16.09 0.11
N VAL A 166 -44.51 -15.15 -0.82
CA VAL A 166 -45.82 -14.93 -1.46
C VAL A 166 -46.27 -16.14 -2.26
N PHE A 167 -45.37 -16.72 -3.04
CA PHE A 167 -45.67 -17.88 -3.86
C PHE A 167 -45.89 -19.14 -3.01
N ARG A 168 -45.37 -19.23 -1.78
CA ARG A 168 -45.77 -20.29 -0.83
C ARG A 168 -47.28 -20.26 -0.52
N PHE A 169 -47.92 -19.10 -0.67
CA PHE A 169 -49.36 -18.93 -0.43
C PHE A 169 -50.21 -18.90 -1.71
N VAL A 170 -49.60 -18.98 -2.90
CA VAL A 170 -50.30 -18.84 -4.18
C VAL A 170 -49.80 -19.91 -5.14
N ASP A 171 -50.66 -20.89 -5.46
CA ASP A 171 -50.38 -21.89 -6.50
C ASP A 171 -50.43 -21.23 -7.88
N LEU A 172 -49.27 -21.03 -8.50
CA LEU A 172 -49.13 -20.56 -9.88
C LEU A 172 -48.65 -21.70 -10.78
N PRO A 173 -49.20 -21.87 -11.99
CA PRO A 173 -48.57 -22.72 -13.00
C PRO A 173 -47.18 -22.15 -13.35
N ASP A 174 -46.18 -23.03 -13.48
CA ASP A 174 -44.78 -22.70 -13.79
C ASP A 174 -44.11 -21.73 -12.79
N GLU A 175 -44.39 -21.93 -11.50
CA GLU A 175 -43.85 -21.13 -10.38
C GLU A 175 -42.32 -20.91 -10.46
N GLN A 176 -41.54 -21.97 -10.72
CA GLN A 176 -40.07 -21.88 -10.73
C GLN A 176 -39.56 -20.93 -11.82
N SER A 177 -40.05 -21.08 -13.05
CA SER A 177 -39.63 -20.24 -14.18
C SER A 177 -39.99 -18.77 -13.99
N ILE A 178 -41.15 -18.49 -13.36
CA ILE A 178 -41.56 -17.12 -13.04
C ILE A 178 -40.64 -16.52 -11.97
N ARG A 179 -40.30 -17.30 -10.93
CA ARG A 179 -39.37 -16.86 -9.87
C ARG A 179 -37.98 -16.57 -10.41
N ASP A 180 -37.46 -17.44 -11.27
CA ASP A 180 -36.13 -17.29 -11.87
C ASP A 180 -36.09 -16.03 -12.76
N LEU A 181 -37.13 -15.79 -13.57
CA LEU A 181 -37.24 -14.58 -14.38
C LEU A 181 -37.31 -13.31 -13.52
N ILE A 182 -38.12 -13.30 -12.45
CA ILE A 182 -38.22 -12.15 -11.54
C ILE A 182 -36.87 -11.88 -10.88
N THR A 183 -36.17 -12.93 -10.45
CA THR A 183 -34.86 -12.84 -9.80
C THR A 183 -33.81 -12.31 -10.76
N LEU A 184 -33.77 -12.83 -11.98
CA LEU A 184 -32.90 -12.35 -13.07
C LEU A 184 -33.14 -10.87 -13.36
N MET A 185 -34.38 -10.47 -13.60
CA MET A 185 -34.73 -9.08 -13.92
C MET A 185 -34.42 -8.14 -12.75
N THR A 186 -34.69 -8.55 -11.52
CA THR A 186 -34.43 -7.71 -10.34
C THR A 186 -32.93 -7.58 -10.07
N THR A 187 -32.20 -8.69 -10.15
CA THR A 187 -30.77 -8.73 -9.81
C THR A 187 -29.91 -8.01 -10.82
N TYR A 188 -30.21 -8.12 -12.12
CA TYR A 188 -29.37 -7.53 -13.16
C TYR A 188 -29.96 -6.24 -13.72
N VAL A 189 -31.23 -6.21 -14.11
CA VAL A 189 -31.83 -5.02 -14.75
C VAL A 189 -32.12 -3.93 -13.72
N VAL A 190 -32.91 -4.22 -12.69
CA VAL A 190 -33.29 -3.22 -11.68
C VAL A 190 -32.07 -2.74 -10.90
N SER A 191 -31.18 -3.66 -10.49
CA SER A 191 -29.91 -3.27 -9.88
C SER A 191 -29.08 -2.34 -10.78
N SER A 192 -28.99 -2.60 -12.08
CA SER A 192 -28.19 -1.75 -12.98
C SER A 192 -28.70 -0.31 -13.02
N LEU A 193 -30.02 -0.08 -12.97
CA LEU A 193 -30.60 1.26 -12.94
C LEU A 193 -30.16 2.05 -11.68
N PHE A 194 -30.10 1.36 -10.54
CA PHE A 194 -29.59 1.93 -9.29
C PHE A 194 -28.09 2.25 -9.36
N PHE A 195 -27.29 1.36 -9.95
CA PHE A 195 -25.86 1.59 -10.14
C PHE A 195 -25.55 2.67 -11.18
N ILE A 196 -26.42 2.90 -12.17
CA ILE A 196 -26.32 4.06 -13.08
C ILE A 196 -26.54 5.36 -12.30
N ALA A 197 -27.56 5.41 -11.44
CA ALA A 197 -27.80 6.58 -10.58
C ALA A 197 -26.63 6.83 -9.62
N LEU A 198 -26.02 5.78 -9.08
CA LEU A 198 -24.82 5.86 -8.26
C LEU A 198 -23.61 6.34 -9.07
N LEU A 199 -23.39 5.80 -10.27
CA LEU A 199 -22.30 6.18 -11.15
C LEU A 199 -22.37 7.66 -11.51
N MET A 200 -23.55 8.16 -11.86
CA MET A 200 -23.76 9.58 -12.13
C MET A 200 -23.37 10.46 -10.93
N ASN A 201 -23.69 10.01 -9.72
CA ASN A 201 -23.33 10.71 -8.49
C ASN A 201 -21.82 10.73 -8.25
N VAL A 202 -21.17 9.58 -8.40
CA VAL A 202 -19.71 9.43 -8.26
C VAL A 202 -18.98 10.27 -9.30
N LEU A 203 -19.39 10.22 -10.58
CA LEU A 203 -18.79 11.01 -11.65
C LEU A 203 -19.01 12.52 -11.45
N ALA A 204 -20.20 12.94 -11.04
CA ALA A 204 -20.49 14.34 -10.73
C ALA A 204 -19.65 14.84 -9.55
N THR A 205 -19.44 14.01 -8.53
CA THR A 205 -18.55 14.33 -7.38
C THR A 205 -17.10 14.41 -7.85
N TYR A 206 -16.66 13.45 -8.65
CA TYR A 206 -15.29 13.37 -9.16
C TYR A 206 -14.95 14.48 -10.17
N SER A 207 -15.97 15.10 -10.78
CA SER A 207 -15.79 16.25 -11.69
C SER A 207 -15.40 17.55 -11.01
N VAL A 208 -15.47 17.63 -9.68
CA VAL A 208 -15.08 18.81 -8.89
C VAL A 208 -13.56 18.92 -8.71
N ARG A 209 -12.82 17.85 -9.00
CA ARG A 209 -11.38 17.77 -8.79
C ARG A 209 -10.61 18.86 -9.56
N GLY A 210 -9.50 19.32 -8.99
CA GLY A 210 -8.56 20.21 -9.67
C GLY A 210 -7.86 19.52 -10.86
N GLU A 211 -7.47 20.29 -11.86
CA GLU A 211 -6.74 19.78 -13.04
C GLU A 211 -5.50 18.96 -12.62
N GLY A 212 -5.32 17.78 -13.22
CA GLY A 212 -4.17 16.91 -12.97
C GLY A 212 -4.24 16.04 -11.70
N THR A 213 -5.27 16.18 -10.85
CA THR A 213 -5.45 15.29 -9.70
C THR A 213 -6.23 14.04 -10.10
N SER A 214 -5.70 12.84 -9.79
CA SER A 214 -6.43 11.58 -9.96
C SER A 214 -6.42 10.80 -8.66
N SER A 215 -7.59 10.31 -8.26
CA SER A 215 -7.73 9.46 -7.06
C SER A 215 -7.79 8.00 -7.48
N ILE A 216 -6.85 7.20 -6.95
CA ILE A 216 -6.77 5.76 -7.18
C ILE A 216 -8.08 5.08 -6.75
N THR A 217 -8.61 5.43 -5.57
CA THR A 217 -9.87 4.88 -5.07
C THR A 217 -11.05 5.23 -5.98
N ALA A 218 -11.12 6.48 -6.46
CA ALA A 218 -12.17 6.88 -7.38
C ALA A 218 -12.07 6.12 -8.70
N TRP A 219 -10.85 5.90 -9.21
CA TRP A 219 -10.62 5.14 -10.44
C TRP A 219 -11.13 3.70 -10.31
N PHE A 220 -10.72 2.96 -9.26
CA PHE A 220 -11.19 1.60 -9.04
C PHE A 220 -12.70 1.52 -8.83
N LEU A 221 -13.29 2.45 -8.08
CA LEU A 221 -14.75 2.49 -7.86
C LEU A 221 -15.50 2.71 -9.18
N ILE A 222 -15.07 3.67 -10.00
CA ILE A 222 -15.70 3.96 -11.30
C ILE A 222 -15.56 2.75 -12.23
N MET A 223 -14.37 2.14 -12.32
CA MET A 223 -14.16 0.93 -13.13
C MET A 223 -15.02 -0.23 -12.65
N ALA A 224 -15.10 -0.46 -11.34
CA ALA A 224 -15.94 -1.52 -10.78
C ALA A 224 -17.42 -1.32 -11.12
N ILE A 225 -17.95 -0.09 -11.01
CA ILE A 225 -19.34 0.19 -11.35
C ILE A 225 -19.58 0.03 -12.86
N ILE A 226 -18.68 0.51 -13.71
CA ILE A 226 -18.81 0.36 -15.17
C ILE A 226 -18.74 -1.12 -15.57
N ALA A 227 -17.76 -1.86 -15.05
CA ALA A 227 -17.63 -3.29 -15.28
C ALA A 227 -18.89 -4.05 -14.84
N ARG A 228 -19.44 -3.72 -13.67
CA ARG A 228 -20.71 -4.27 -13.18
C ARG A 228 -21.86 -4.01 -14.13
N LEU A 229 -22.01 -2.78 -14.62
CA LEU A 229 -23.10 -2.41 -15.53
C LEU A 229 -23.03 -3.16 -16.86
N VAL A 230 -21.83 -3.25 -17.46
CA VAL A 230 -21.64 -3.99 -18.72
C VAL A 230 -21.85 -5.48 -18.49
N ALA A 231 -21.35 -6.04 -17.39
CA ALA A 231 -21.53 -7.45 -17.08
C ALA A 231 -23.00 -7.81 -16.80
N SER A 232 -23.74 -6.98 -16.07
CA SER A 232 -25.19 -7.20 -15.89
C SER A 232 -25.95 -7.18 -17.22
N LEU A 233 -25.56 -6.30 -18.15
CA LEU A 233 -26.12 -6.30 -19.50
C LEU A 233 -25.75 -7.60 -20.25
N TYR A 234 -24.51 -8.08 -20.12
CA TYR A 234 -24.08 -9.32 -20.74
C TYR A 234 -24.80 -10.54 -20.20
N HIS A 235 -25.08 -10.58 -18.90
CA HIS A 235 -25.84 -11.66 -18.29
C HIS A 235 -27.24 -11.75 -18.89
N VAL A 236 -27.97 -10.63 -18.93
CA VAL A 236 -29.34 -10.58 -19.48
C VAL A 236 -29.37 -10.90 -20.98
N LEU A 237 -28.43 -10.36 -21.76
CA LEU A 237 -28.35 -10.66 -23.19
C LEU A 237 -27.91 -12.11 -23.46
N GLY A 238 -27.02 -12.65 -22.61
CA GLY A 238 -26.56 -14.02 -22.68
C GLY A 238 -27.72 -14.99 -22.48
N GLU A 239 -28.51 -14.80 -21.41
CA GLU A 239 -29.71 -15.59 -21.12
C GLU A 239 -30.78 -15.44 -22.22
N LEU A 240 -30.98 -14.23 -22.76
CA LEU A 240 -31.96 -14.01 -23.83
C LEU A 240 -31.57 -14.66 -25.17
N THR A 241 -30.27 -14.87 -25.40
CA THR A 241 -29.73 -15.41 -26.65
C THR A 241 -29.20 -16.84 -26.52
N ASP A 242 -29.45 -17.49 -25.38
CA ASP A 242 -28.93 -18.82 -25.02
C ASP A 242 -27.40 -18.94 -25.17
N ASN A 243 -26.68 -17.84 -24.93
CA ASN A 243 -25.24 -17.76 -25.10
C ASN A 243 -24.52 -17.95 -23.76
N THR A 244 -24.32 -19.22 -23.39
CA THR A 244 -23.68 -19.66 -22.13
C THR A 244 -22.30 -19.02 -21.91
N GLN A 245 -21.55 -18.84 -22.99
CA GLN A 245 -20.22 -18.23 -23.00
C GLN A 245 -20.24 -16.76 -22.55
N MET A 246 -21.28 -16.01 -22.95
CA MET A 246 -21.47 -14.62 -22.56
C MET A 246 -21.94 -14.48 -21.11
N VAL A 247 -22.79 -15.42 -20.65
CA VAL A 247 -23.20 -15.55 -19.25
C VAL A 247 -21.99 -15.84 -18.37
N TRP A 248 -21.16 -16.82 -18.75
CA TRP A 248 -19.93 -17.17 -18.04
C TRP A 248 -18.98 -15.96 -17.88
N LEU A 249 -18.76 -15.19 -18.94
CA LEU A 249 -17.96 -13.97 -18.86
C LEU A 249 -18.57 -12.96 -17.89
N SER A 250 -19.89 -12.80 -17.89
CA SER A 250 -20.59 -11.88 -16.98
C SER A 250 -20.38 -12.26 -15.51
N GLU A 251 -20.45 -13.55 -15.17
CA GLU A 251 -20.19 -14.04 -13.81
C GLU A 251 -18.76 -13.74 -13.38
N ARG A 252 -17.76 -14.01 -14.23
CA ARG A 252 -16.35 -13.70 -13.91
C ARG A 252 -16.10 -12.23 -13.60
N VAL A 253 -16.81 -11.34 -14.29
CA VAL A 253 -16.70 -9.90 -14.03
C VAL A 253 -17.43 -9.51 -12.75
N LEU A 254 -18.64 -10.04 -12.52
CA LEU A 254 -19.48 -9.68 -11.38
C LEU A 254 -18.97 -10.23 -10.05
N ASP A 255 -18.47 -11.46 -10.05
CA ASP A 255 -18.02 -12.16 -8.83
C ASP A 255 -16.49 -12.09 -8.65
N GLY A 256 -15.74 -11.90 -9.74
CA GLY A 256 -14.29 -11.74 -9.71
C GLY A 256 -13.84 -10.28 -9.71
N TRP A 257 -13.96 -9.58 -10.84
CA TRP A 257 -13.38 -8.23 -11.01
C TRP A 257 -14.00 -7.20 -10.07
N VAL A 258 -15.33 -7.15 -9.99
CA VAL A 258 -16.02 -6.11 -9.22
C VAL A 258 -15.67 -6.18 -7.73
N PRO A 259 -15.71 -7.36 -7.05
CA PRO A 259 -15.37 -7.43 -5.64
C PRO A 259 -13.90 -7.09 -5.37
N LEU A 260 -12.98 -7.63 -6.16
CA LEU A 260 -11.55 -7.33 -6.02
C LEU A 260 -11.24 -5.85 -6.22
N ALA A 261 -11.82 -5.23 -7.25
CA ALA A 261 -11.63 -3.80 -7.52
C ALA A 261 -12.16 -2.94 -6.36
N LEU A 262 -13.30 -3.29 -5.79
CA LEU A 262 -13.85 -2.62 -4.62
C LEU A 262 -12.96 -2.79 -3.37
N MET A 263 -12.39 -3.97 -3.13
CA MET A 263 -11.45 -4.17 -2.03
C MET A 263 -10.21 -3.31 -2.18
N PHE A 264 -9.60 -3.31 -3.37
CA PHE A 264 -8.43 -2.46 -3.63
C PHE A 264 -8.77 -0.99 -3.52
N ALA A 265 -9.91 -0.54 -4.04
CA ALA A 265 -10.38 0.84 -3.93
C ALA A 265 -10.39 1.30 -2.46
N LEU A 266 -10.97 0.49 -1.57
CA LEU A 266 -11.05 0.79 -0.14
C LEU A 266 -9.66 0.69 0.53
N ALA A 267 -8.87 -0.32 0.19
CA ALA A 267 -7.56 -0.54 0.80
C ALA A 267 -6.56 0.58 0.47
N TYR A 268 -6.53 1.05 -0.78
CA TYR A 268 -5.74 2.21 -1.22
C TYR A 268 -6.18 3.53 -0.59
N HIS A 269 -7.37 3.59 0.02
CA HIS A 269 -7.78 4.73 0.83
C HIS A 269 -7.38 4.55 2.30
N VAL A 270 -7.74 3.42 2.92
CA VAL A 270 -7.65 3.24 4.38
C VAL A 270 -6.21 3.03 4.85
N ILE A 271 -5.42 2.23 4.13
CA ILE A 271 -4.07 1.86 4.55
C ILE A 271 -3.13 3.07 4.46
N PRO A 272 -2.97 3.76 3.31
CA PRO A 272 -2.09 4.93 3.24
C PRO A 272 -2.53 6.06 4.17
N HIS A 273 -3.85 6.28 4.30
CA HIS A 273 -4.39 7.31 5.21
C HIS A 273 -4.04 7.04 6.68
N SER A 274 -4.03 5.78 7.11
CA SER A 274 -3.68 5.42 8.49
C SER A 274 -2.18 5.29 8.70
N ALA A 275 -1.42 4.86 7.68
CA ALA A 275 0.04 4.83 7.73
C ALA A 275 0.65 6.24 7.68
N LYS A 276 -0.08 7.25 7.19
CA LYS A 276 0.45 8.58 6.87
C LYS A 276 1.69 8.50 5.96
N ALA A 277 1.65 7.55 5.03
CA ALA A 277 2.72 7.29 4.08
C ALA A 277 2.14 7.16 2.67
N PRO A 278 2.86 7.63 1.63
CA PRO A 278 2.45 7.42 0.25
C PRO A 278 2.49 5.93 -0.11
N VAL A 279 1.79 5.55 -1.18
CA VAL A 279 1.86 4.19 -1.73
C VAL A 279 3.29 3.90 -2.19
N TRP A 280 3.84 2.77 -1.73
CA TRP A 280 5.26 2.42 -1.89
C TRP A 280 5.75 2.42 -3.34
N SER A 281 5.05 1.74 -4.25
CA SER A 281 5.49 1.61 -5.65
C SER A 281 4.41 1.98 -6.66
N ALA A 282 4.74 2.91 -7.56
CA ALA A 282 3.89 3.31 -8.67
C ALA A 282 3.79 2.24 -9.77
N SER A 283 4.85 1.47 -10.01
CA SER A 283 4.84 0.39 -11.01
C SER A 283 3.95 -0.77 -10.58
N LEU A 284 4.01 -1.18 -9.31
CA LEU A 284 3.12 -2.20 -8.74
C LEU A 284 1.66 -1.73 -8.71
N LEU A 285 1.42 -0.45 -8.41
CA LEU A 285 0.09 0.15 -8.48
C LEU A 285 -0.48 0.05 -9.90
N ASN A 286 0.28 0.47 -10.92
CA ASN A 286 -0.15 0.41 -12.31
C ASN A 286 -0.37 -1.04 -12.77
N ALA A 287 0.50 -1.97 -12.35
CA ALA A 287 0.32 -3.39 -12.62
C ALA A 287 -0.98 -3.92 -12.03
N ASN A 288 -1.31 -3.59 -10.78
CA ASN A 288 -2.60 -3.94 -10.18
C ASN A 288 -3.76 -3.32 -10.97
N MET A 289 -3.75 -2.00 -11.17
CA MET A 289 -4.85 -1.27 -11.84
C MET A 289 -5.17 -1.84 -13.22
N ILE A 290 -4.16 -2.13 -14.04
CA ILE A 290 -4.37 -2.59 -15.42
C ILE A 290 -4.64 -4.10 -15.47
N LEU A 291 -3.80 -4.91 -14.83
CA LEU A 291 -3.87 -6.37 -14.99
C LEU A 291 -5.11 -6.96 -14.31
N LEU A 292 -5.67 -6.32 -13.28
CA LEU A 292 -6.89 -6.79 -12.63
C LEU A 292 -8.05 -6.94 -13.61
N PHE A 293 -8.21 -6.00 -14.55
CA PHE A 293 -9.30 -6.00 -15.53
C PHE A 293 -8.93 -6.71 -16.85
N VAL A 294 -7.73 -7.28 -16.97
CA VAL A 294 -7.30 -8.04 -18.15
C VAL A 294 -7.24 -9.54 -17.86
N THR A 295 -6.99 -9.90 -16.61
CA THR A 295 -6.81 -11.29 -16.17
C THR A 295 -8.12 -11.90 -15.68
N VAL A 296 -8.16 -13.23 -15.51
CA VAL A 296 -9.33 -13.95 -14.97
C VAL A 296 -9.06 -14.27 -13.50
N PRO A 297 -9.77 -13.68 -12.54
CA PRO A 297 -9.52 -13.93 -11.11
C PRO A 297 -9.62 -15.41 -10.76
N PRO A 298 -8.85 -15.89 -9.78
CA PRO A 298 -8.80 -17.29 -9.40
C PRO A 298 -9.94 -17.69 -8.43
N PHE A 299 -11.00 -16.88 -8.33
CA PHE A 299 -12.10 -17.07 -7.38
C PHE A 299 -13.42 -17.21 -8.14
N PHE A 300 -14.38 -17.93 -7.57
CA PHE A 300 -15.72 -18.14 -8.13
C PHE A 300 -15.71 -18.70 -9.55
N MET A 301 -14.82 -19.66 -9.81
CA MET A 301 -14.64 -20.24 -11.13
C MET A 301 -15.70 -21.32 -11.41
N THR A 302 -16.43 -21.15 -12.50
CA THR A 302 -17.34 -22.15 -13.08
C THR A 302 -16.77 -22.70 -14.38
N GLU A 303 -17.22 -23.89 -14.78
CA GLU A 303 -16.81 -24.52 -16.04
C GLU A 303 -17.15 -23.62 -17.24
N ALA A 304 -16.15 -23.35 -18.08
CA ALA A 304 -16.34 -22.50 -19.26
C ALA A 304 -17.05 -23.23 -20.42
N ASN A 305 -17.15 -24.56 -20.35
CA ASN A 305 -17.77 -25.45 -21.32
C ASN A 305 -17.48 -25.05 -22.79
N ALA A 306 -16.21 -24.79 -23.09
CA ALA A 306 -15.74 -24.15 -24.32
C ALA A 306 -14.66 -24.95 -25.02
N GLY A 307 -14.32 -24.53 -26.25
CA GLY A 307 -13.26 -25.16 -27.03
C GLY A 307 -11.89 -25.05 -26.38
N GLU A 308 -10.96 -25.90 -26.82
CA GLU A 308 -9.58 -25.99 -26.31
C GLU A 308 -8.86 -24.63 -26.27
N LEU A 309 -9.13 -23.74 -27.22
CA LEU A 309 -8.54 -22.41 -27.28
C LEU A 309 -8.97 -21.52 -26.09
N LEU A 310 -10.26 -21.52 -25.71
CA LEU A 310 -10.74 -20.73 -24.58
C LEU A 310 -10.25 -21.29 -23.26
N GLN A 311 -10.22 -22.62 -23.11
CA GLN A 311 -9.69 -23.26 -21.90
C GLN A 311 -8.20 -22.93 -21.70
N ASN A 312 -7.39 -23.04 -22.75
CA ASN A 312 -5.96 -22.73 -22.69
C ASN A 312 -5.71 -21.24 -22.41
N LEU A 313 -6.42 -20.34 -23.08
CA LEU A 313 -6.27 -18.90 -22.83
C LEU A 313 -6.80 -18.51 -21.44
N GLY A 314 -7.93 -19.07 -21.02
CA GLY A 314 -8.50 -18.89 -19.70
C GLY A 314 -7.52 -19.34 -18.61
N ALA A 315 -6.88 -20.49 -18.76
CA ALA A 315 -5.89 -20.99 -17.81
C ALA A 315 -4.64 -20.10 -17.73
N LEU A 316 -4.18 -19.56 -18.87
CA LEU A 316 -3.08 -18.60 -18.92
C LEU A 316 -3.44 -17.27 -18.23
N LEU A 317 -4.63 -16.73 -18.51
CA LEU A 317 -5.13 -15.51 -17.87
C LEU A 317 -5.39 -15.70 -16.37
N LEU A 318 -5.82 -16.89 -15.96
CA LEU A 318 -5.97 -17.28 -14.56
C LEU A 318 -4.59 -17.30 -13.87
N THR A 319 -3.58 -17.86 -14.53
CA THR A 319 -2.19 -17.84 -14.01
C THR A 319 -1.66 -16.40 -13.87
N PHE A 320 -1.91 -15.54 -14.85
CA PHE A 320 -1.50 -14.13 -14.78
C PHE A 320 -2.31 -13.30 -13.77
N SER A 321 -3.49 -13.75 -13.34
CA SER A 321 -4.29 -13.05 -12.33
C SER A 321 -3.64 -12.97 -10.96
N MET A 322 -2.66 -13.85 -10.70
CA MET A 322 -1.86 -13.76 -9.48
C MET A 322 -1.06 -12.45 -9.44
N LEU A 323 -0.59 -11.95 -10.59
CA LEU A 323 0.21 -10.73 -10.67
C LEU A 323 -0.49 -9.49 -10.08
N PRO A 324 -1.71 -9.09 -10.50
CA PRO A 324 -2.38 -7.95 -9.90
C PRO A 324 -2.71 -8.15 -8.42
N LEU A 325 -3.03 -9.37 -8.00
CA LEU A 325 -3.32 -9.69 -6.60
C LEU A 325 -2.08 -9.53 -5.70
N PHE A 326 -0.94 -10.08 -6.11
CA PHE A 326 0.33 -9.90 -5.41
C PHE A 326 0.81 -8.45 -5.47
N ALA A 327 0.77 -7.83 -6.65
CA ALA A 327 1.20 -6.44 -6.84
C ALA A 327 0.42 -5.49 -5.93
N GLY A 328 -0.91 -5.63 -5.87
CA GLY A 328 -1.74 -4.82 -4.98
C GLY A 328 -1.47 -5.07 -3.50
N SER A 329 -1.46 -6.34 -3.11
CA SER A 329 -1.30 -6.73 -1.72
C SER A 329 0.05 -6.32 -1.16
N ILE A 330 1.15 -6.65 -1.86
CA ILE A 330 2.52 -6.32 -1.43
C ILE A 330 2.70 -4.81 -1.37
N ASN A 331 2.22 -4.07 -2.37
CA ASN A 331 2.34 -2.62 -2.40
C ASN A 331 1.67 -1.98 -1.16
N LEU A 332 0.47 -2.46 -0.80
CA LEU A 332 -0.26 -1.99 0.37
C LEU A 332 0.34 -2.46 1.70
N LEU A 333 0.91 -3.67 1.76
CA LEU A 333 1.57 -4.19 2.96
C LEU A 333 2.86 -3.43 3.28
N VAL A 334 3.68 -3.14 2.27
CA VAL A 334 4.90 -2.32 2.44
C VAL A 334 4.53 -0.87 2.80
N THR A 335 3.45 -0.34 2.22
CA THR A 335 2.92 0.96 2.62
C THR A 335 2.48 0.96 4.10
N ALA A 336 1.88 -0.14 4.57
CA ALA A 336 1.49 -0.28 5.97
C ALA A 336 2.69 -0.42 6.91
N SER A 337 3.81 -1.02 6.46
CA SER A 337 5.00 -1.20 7.31
C SER A 337 5.74 0.10 7.61
N ALA A 338 5.59 1.13 6.75
CA ALA A 338 6.19 2.45 6.98
C ALA A 338 5.76 3.07 8.33
N ASN A 339 4.54 2.79 8.81
CA ASN A 339 4.09 3.20 10.14
C ASN A 339 3.15 2.15 10.74
N SER A 340 3.70 0.97 11.01
CA SER A 340 2.96 -0.16 11.57
C SER A 340 2.28 0.18 12.91
N GLY A 341 2.92 1.00 13.74
CA GLY A 341 2.37 1.42 15.03
C GLY A 341 1.03 2.16 14.92
N ASN A 342 0.86 3.04 13.93
CA ASN A 342 -0.42 3.73 13.73
C ASN A 342 -1.46 2.83 13.04
N VAL A 343 -1.03 2.03 12.08
CA VAL A 343 -1.90 1.07 11.37
C VAL A 343 -2.52 0.05 12.32
N LEU A 344 -1.74 -0.48 13.28
CA LEU A 344 -2.21 -1.47 14.25
C LEU A 344 -3.13 -0.86 15.33
N LYS A 345 -2.95 0.43 15.67
CA LYS A 345 -3.81 1.13 16.64
C LYS A 345 -5.20 1.46 16.10
N ASN A 346 -5.33 1.61 14.78
CA ASN A 346 -6.61 1.86 14.13
C ASN A 346 -7.23 0.53 13.64
N PRO A 347 -8.38 0.10 14.20
CA PRO A 347 -8.98 -1.20 13.88
C PRO A 347 -9.39 -1.35 12.43
N GLY A 348 -9.73 -0.24 11.74
CA GLY A 348 -10.10 -0.29 10.33
C GLY A 348 -8.91 -0.53 9.40
N SER A 349 -7.76 0.08 9.69
CA SER A 349 -6.53 -0.19 8.95
C SER A 349 -5.93 -1.53 9.31
N LEU A 350 -5.99 -1.95 10.59
CA LEU A 350 -5.64 -3.30 11.00
C LEU A 350 -6.40 -4.33 10.16
N ALA A 351 -7.73 -4.21 10.07
CA ALA A 351 -8.54 -5.14 9.28
C ALA A 351 -8.17 -5.13 7.79
N ALA A 352 -7.94 -3.96 7.19
CA ALA A 352 -7.51 -3.86 5.79
C ALA A 352 -6.12 -4.49 5.55
N THR A 353 -5.15 -4.24 6.43
CA THR A 353 -3.81 -4.81 6.33
C THR A 353 -3.84 -6.33 6.49
N LEU A 354 -4.63 -6.86 7.43
CA LEU A 354 -4.83 -8.30 7.57
C LEU A 354 -5.50 -8.92 6.34
N ALA A 355 -6.45 -8.23 5.72
CA ALA A 355 -7.07 -8.68 4.47
C ALA A 355 -6.05 -8.74 3.32
N MET A 356 -5.21 -7.70 3.15
CA MET A 356 -4.16 -7.68 2.14
C MET A 356 -3.07 -8.73 2.40
N PHE A 357 -2.83 -9.10 3.66
CA PHE A 357 -1.93 -10.20 4.01
C PHE A 357 -2.51 -11.57 3.62
N LEU A 358 -3.80 -11.79 3.83
CA LEU A 358 -4.46 -13.06 3.53
C LEU A 358 -4.83 -13.21 2.04
N LEU A 359 -5.07 -12.11 1.31
CA LEU A 359 -5.50 -12.14 -0.08
C LEU A 359 -4.59 -12.99 -0.99
N PRO A 360 -3.24 -12.86 -0.95
CA PRO A 360 -2.37 -13.72 -1.75
C PRO A 360 -2.44 -15.21 -1.37
N ILE A 361 -2.63 -15.53 -0.10
CA ILE A 361 -2.73 -16.91 0.38
C ILE A 361 -3.99 -17.57 -0.17
N PHE A 362 -5.12 -16.88 -0.07
CA PHE A 362 -6.38 -17.33 -0.67
C PHE A 362 -6.30 -17.39 -2.20
N ALA A 363 -5.60 -16.45 -2.84
CA ALA A 363 -5.43 -16.45 -4.29
C ALA A 363 -4.65 -17.69 -4.78
N VAL A 364 -3.64 -18.13 -4.04
CA VAL A 364 -2.92 -19.38 -4.37
C VAL A 364 -3.83 -20.60 -4.20
N GLY A 365 -4.65 -20.64 -3.15
CA GLY A 365 -5.65 -21.69 -2.98
C GLY A 365 -6.68 -21.71 -4.11
N GLY A 366 -7.26 -20.56 -4.41
CA GLY A 366 -8.23 -20.37 -5.49
C GLY A 366 -7.64 -20.67 -6.86
N TYR A 367 -6.34 -20.42 -7.08
CA TYR A 367 -5.67 -20.76 -8.34
C TYR A 367 -5.74 -22.26 -8.62
N PHE A 368 -5.42 -23.10 -7.64
CA PHE A 368 -5.42 -24.55 -7.82
C PHE A 368 -6.82 -25.12 -7.95
N THR A 369 -7.77 -24.67 -7.13
CA THR A 369 -9.16 -25.14 -7.23
C THR A 369 -9.87 -24.60 -8.46
N GLY A 370 -9.66 -23.33 -8.79
CA GLY A 370 -10.24 -22.66 -9.95
C GLY A 370 -9.69 -23.17 -11.28
N MET A 371 -8.45 -23.63 -11.33
CA MET A 371 -7.90 -24.31 -12.51
C MET A 371 -8.53 -25.68 -12.73
N ASP A 372 -8.77 -26.42 -11.65
CA ASP A 372 -9.44 -27.72 -11.70
C ASP A 372 -10.89 -27.59 -12.20
N THR A 373 -11.63 -26.59 -11.70
CA THR A 373 -13.00 -26.30 -12.14
C THR A 373 -13.04 -25.71 -13.55
N LEU A 374 -12.11 -24.83 -13.94
CA LEU A 374 -12.06 -24.29 -15.30
C LEU A 374 -11.86 -25.38 -16.37
N THR A 375 -11.02 -26.37 -16.05
CA THR A 375 -10.72 -27.48 -16.97
C THR A 375 -11.79 -28.57 -16.98
N GLY A 376 -12.79 -28.49 -16.09
CA GLY A 376 -13.87 -29.49 -15.98
C GLY A 376 -13.36 -30.88 -15.60
N THR A 377 -12.20 -30.95 -14.93
CA THR A 377 -11.67 -32.23 -14.45
C THR A 377 -12.35 -32.69 -13.16
N ASP A 378 -13.00 -31.75 -12.45
CA ASP A 378 -13.77 -31.91 -11.21
C ASP A 378 -13.13 -32.85 -10.20
N LYS A 379 -11.79 -32.80 -10.11
CA LYS A 379 -11.07 -33.63 -9.16
C LYS A 379 -11.23 -33.04 -7.78
N MET A 380 -11.27 -31.72 -7.61
CA MET A 380 -11.30 -31.08 -6.30
C MET A 380 -12.70 -30.91 -5.71
N LEU A 381 -13.76 -31.31 -6.43
CA LEU A 381 -15.12 -31.44 -5.90
C LEU A 381 -15.56 -30.14 -5.18
N THR A 382 -16.05 -30.22 -3.94
CA THR A 382 -16.49 -29.04 -3.16
C THR A 382 -15.36 -28.15 -2.60
N MET A 383 -14.08 -28.43 -2.87
CA MET A 383 -12.99 -27.60 -2.32
C MET A 383 -13.00 -26.19 -2.90
N SER A 384 -13.41 -26.00 -4.15
CA SER A 384 -13.48 -24.68 -4.76
C SER A 384 -14.44 -23.77 -4.01
N THR A 385 -15.65 -24.27 -3.71
CA THR A 385 -16.66 -23.51 -2.98
C THR A 385 -16.21 -23.20 -1.55
N THR A 386 -15.55 -24.14 -0.87
CA THR A 386 -14.99 -23.90 0.47
C THR A 386 -13.91 -22.79 0.47
N ILE A 387 -13.06 -22.72 -0.56
CA ILE A 387 -12.06 -21.64 -0.68
C ILE A 387 -12.73 -20.30 -0.99
N ASP A 388 -13.70 -20.29 -1.91
CA ASP A 388 -14.44 -19.08 -2.32
C ASP A 388 -15.26 -18.48 -1.15
N ASP A 389 -15.99 -19.32 -0.43
CA ASP A 389 -16.72 -18.93 0.79
C ASP A 389 -15.74 -18.45 1.86
N GLY A 390 -14.67 -19.21 2.07
CA GLY A 390 -13.59 -18.85 2.98
C GLY A 390 -13.04 -17.46 2.68
N PHE A 391 -12.73 -17.18 1.42
CA PHE A 391 -12.25 -15.89 0.94
C PHE A 391 -13.24 -14.76 1.22
N MET A 392 -14.53 -14.93 0.96
CA MET A 392 -15.53 -13.90 1.23
C MET A 392 -15.73 -13.64 2.72
N PHE A 393 -15.80 -14.68 3.55
CA PHE A 393 -15.97 -14.51 4.99
C PHE A 393 -14.70 -13.98 5.69
N THR A 394 -13.50 -14.32 5.21
CA THR A 394 -12.23 -13.83 5.80
C THR A 394 -11.77 -12.53 5.18
N VAL A 395 -11.30 -12.55 3.93
CA VAL A 395 -10.71 -11.39 3.24
C VAL A 395 -11.80 -10.36 2.99
N GLY A 396 -12.94 -10.78 2.41
CA GLY A 396 -14.10 -9.91 2.22
C GLY A 396 -14.65 -9.39 3.55
N GLY A 397 -14.77 -10.26 4.56
CA GLY A 397 -15.17 -9.92 5.92
C GLY A 397 -14.29 -8.84 6.58
N LEU A 398 -12.97 -9.02 6.52
CA LEU A 398 -12.01 -8.05 7.04
C LEU A 398 -12.10 -6.70 6.30
N MET A 399 -12.27 -6.70 4.98
CA MET A 399 -12.47 -5.46 4.21
C MET A 399 -13.81 -4.77 4.55
N MET A 400 -14.86 -5.54 4.78
CA MET A 400 -16.14 -5.02 5.28
C MET A 400 -16.00 -4.40 6.67
N LEU A 401 -15.26 -5.05 7.59
CA LEU A 401 -14.94 -4.49 8.91
C LEU A 401 -14.11 -3.20 8.79
N SER A 402 -13.18 -3.14 7.84
CA SER A 402 -12.41 -1.92 7.55
C SER A 402 -13.31 -0.75 7.17
N ALA A 403 -14.32 -0.98 6.33
CA ALA A 403 -15.32 0.05 5.99
C ALA A 403 -16.09 0.53 7.24
N ILE A 404 -16.49 -0.40 8.11
CA ILE A 404 -17.22 -0.10 9.36
C ILE A 404 -16.37 0.70 10.36
N PHE A 405 -15.10 0.35 10.52
CA PHE A 405 -14.24 0.94 11.55
C PHE A 405 -13.49 2.19 11.11
N SER A 406 -13.19 2.34 9.81
CA SER A 406 -12.49 3.51 9.27
C SER A 406 -13.43 4.46 8.53
N SER A 407 -14.21 3.95 7.57
CA SER A 407 -15.01 4.83 6.69
C SER A 407 -16.29 5.34 7.34
N TYR A 408 -16.97 4.54 8.17
CA TYR A 408 -18.20 4.98 8.84
C TYR A 408 -17.99 6.14 9.84
N PRO A 409 -16.98 6.14 10.74
CA PRO A 409 -16.72 7.27 11.62
C PRO A 409 -16.38 8.56 10.84
N LEU A 410 -15.60 8.43 9.75
CA LEU A 410 -15.29 9.55 8.85
C LEU A 410 -16.56 10.13 8.20
N ALA A 411 -17.44 9.28 7.67
CA ALA A 411 -18.72 9.71 7.10
C ALA A 411 -19.66 10.36 8.12
N ALA A 412 -19.56 9.96 9.39
CA ALA A 412 -20.36 10.52 10.48
C ALA A 412 -19.75 11.78 11.10
N GLY A 413 -18.48 12.11 10.79
CA GLY A 413 -17.74 13.16 11.48
C GLY A 413 -17.57 12.87 12.98
N LYS A 414 -17.50 11.60 13.36
CA LYS A 414 -17.43 11.13 14.76
C LYS A 414 -16.18 10.29 15.01
N LYS A 415 -15.71 10.27 16.25
CA LYS A 415 -14.68 9.31 16.67
C LYS A 415 -15.32 7.92 16.82
N LEU A 416 -14.55 6.88 16.49
CA LEU A 416 -14.95 5.50 16.72
C LEU A 416 -15.21 5.29 18.23
N ALA A 417 -16.38 4.74 18.57
CA ALA A 417 -16.81 4.69 19.97
C ALA A 417 -16.01 3.71 20.85
N ASP A 418 -15.52 2.61 20.28
CA ASP A 418 -14.77 1.57 21.01
C ASP A 418 -13.73 0.91 20.11
N THR A 419 -12.51 1.43 20.17
CA THR A 419 -11.35 0.96 19.38
C THR A 419 -10.92 -0.46 19.78
N SER A 420 -11.06 -0.82 21.06
CA SER A 420 -10.64 -2.13 21.57
C SER A 420 -11.52 -3.24 21.02
N ARG A 421 -12.86 -3.08 21.07
CA ARG A 421 -13.80 -4.05 20.48
C ARG A 421 -13.67 -4.14 18.97
N GLY A 422 -13.37 -3.03 18.29
CA GLY A 422 -13.10 -3.03 16.85
C GLY A 422 -11.87 -3.87 16.50
N SER A 423 -10.79 -3.72 17.28
CA SER A 423 -9.55 -4.48 17.06
C SER A 423 -9.75 -5.97 17.34
N MET A 424 -10.48 -6.30 18.41
CA MET A 424 -10.87 -7.67 18.74
C MET A 424 -11.72 -8.31 17.63
N ALA A 425 -12.67 -7.57 17.06
CA ALA A 425 -13.48 -8.05 15.95
C ALA A 425 -12.63 -8.38 14.71
N ALA A 426 -11.63 -7.54 14.38
CA ALA A 426 -10.71 -7.82 13.28
C ALA A 426 -9.92 -9.13 13.52
N TRP A 427 -9.40 -9.35 14.72
CA TRP A 427 -8.70 -10.58 15.07
C TRP A 427 -9.61 -11.82 15.04
N PHE A 428 -10.82 -11.72 15.58
CA PHE A 428 -11.79 -12.83 15.55
C PHE A 428 -12.24 -13.18 14.13
N MET A 429 -12.41 -12.18 13.27
CA MET A 429 -12.71 -12.39 11.85
C MET A 429 -11.55 -13.12 11.14
N MET A 430 -10.31 -12.68 11.39
CA MET A 430 -9.12 -13.29 10.81
C MET A 430 -8.93 -14.74 11.27
N PHE A 431 -8.79 -14.97 12.58
CA PHE A 431 -8.52 -16.30 13.12
C PHE A 431 -9.71 -17.24 12.93
N GLY A 432 -10.92 -16.76 13.20
CA GLY A 432 -12.14 -17.56 13.07
C GLY A 432 -12.38 -18.02 11.66
N GLY A 433 -12.33 -17.10 10.70
CA GLY A 433 -12.58 -17.44 9.31
C GLY A 433 -11.46 -18.30 8.71
N LEU A 434 -10.18 -17.96 8.97
CA LEU A 434 -9.05 -18.73 8.43
C LEU A 434 -9.03 -20.16 8.98
N ALA A 435 -9.18 -20.31 10.30
CA ALA A 435 -9.20 -21.62 10.93
C ALA A 435 -10.43 -22.45 10.50
N ALA A 436 -11.60 -21.82 10.33
CA ALA A 436 -12.79 -22.48 9.80
C ALA A 436 -12.53 -22.99 8.38
N THR A 437 -12.02 -22.15 7.47
CA THR A 437 -11.73 -22.56 6.09
C THR A 437 -10.70 -23.68 6.01
N ILE A 438 -9.59 -23.59 6.75
CA ILE A 438 -8.57 -24.65 6.76
C ILE A 438 -9.17 -25.97 7.26
N THR A 439 -9.97 -25.93 8.32
CA THR A 439 -10.58 -27.13 8.89
C THR A 439 -11.64 -27.73 7.95
N MET A 440 -12.43 -26.88 7.27
CA MET A 440 -13.37 -27.34 6.23
C MET A 440 -12.63 -27.97 5.06
N LEU A 441 -11.53 -27.38 4.61
CA LEU A 441 -10.72 -27.91 3.51
C LEU A 441 -10.12 -29.28 3.85
N ILE A 442 -9.67 -29.49 5.09
CA ILE A 442 -9.20 -30.80 5.58
C ILE A 442 -10.36 -31.81 5.58
N GLY A 443 -11.55 -31.39 6.00
CA GLY A 443 -12.77 -32.20 5.94
C GLY A 443 -13.11 -32.63 4.51
N ASP A 444 -13.13 -31.68 3.58
CA ASP A 444 -13.42 -31.91 2.16
C ASP A 444 -12.35 -32.82 1.51
N PHE A 445 -11.07 -32.62 1.84
CA PHE A 445 -9.98 -33.47 1.36
C PHE A 445 -10.11 -34.90 1.86
N THR A 446 -10.49 -35.06 3.12
CA THR A 446 -10.72 -36.38 3.71
C THR A 446 -11.93 -37.06 3.05
N GLN A 447 -13.03 -36.33 2.83
CA GLN A 447 -14.22 -36.84 2.16
C GLN A 447 -13.91 -37.29 0.73
N LYS A 448 -13.15 -36.49 -0.01
CA LYS A 448 -12.69 -36.86 -1.35
C LYS A 448 -11.81 -38.10 -1.33
N ALA A 449 -10.84 -38.19 -0.41
CA ALA A 449 -9.95 -39.35 -0.32
C ALA A 449 -10.72 -40.65 -0.02
N VAL A 450 -11.80 -40.57 0.77
CA VAL A 450 -12.71 -41.69 1.00
C VAL A 450 -13.46 -42.07 -0.29
N LEU A 451 -14.03 -41.09 -0.99
CA LEU A 451 -14.73 -41.31 -2.27
C LEU A 451 -13.81 -41.99 -3.29
N ASP A 452 -12.59 -41.49 -3.45
CA ASP A 452 -11.58 -42.03 -4.37
C ASP A 452 -11.11 -43.44 -3.99
N SER A 453 -11.19 -43.82 -2.70
CA SER A 453 -10.80 -45.15 -2.24
C SER A 453 -11.74 -46.28 -2.67
N GLY A 454 -12.99 -45.94 -3.04
CA GLY A 454 -14.01 -46.90 -3.48
C GLY A 454 -14.43 -47.93 -2.43
N VAL A 455 -14.09 -47.72 -1.15
CA VAL A 455 -14.49 -48.59 -0.04
C VAL A 455 -15.83 -48.08 0.53
N GLU A 456 -16.92 -48.81 0.29
CA GLU A 456 -18.28 -48.44 0.74
C GLU A 456 -18.40 -48.28 2.27
N ASP A 457 -17.51 -48.93 3.05
CA ASP A 457 -17.50 -48.94 4.52
C ASP A 457 -16.37 -48.08 5.14
N ALA A 458 -15.61 -47.33 4.34
CA ALA A 458 -14.55 -46.46 4.86
C ALA A 458 -15.13 -45.15 5.41
N VAL A 459 -15.73 -45.20 6.60
CA VAL A 459 -16.14 -43.98 7.32
C VAL A 459 -14.88 -43.34 7.92
N ALA A 460 -14.22 -42.44 7.19
CA ALA A 460 -13.31 -41.49 7.84
C ALA A 460 -14.14 -40.59 8.76
N SER A 461 -13.61 -40.24 9.94
CA SER A 461 -14.28 -39.35 10.89
C SER A 461 -14.25 -37.88 10.40
N THR A 462 -14.89 -37.59 9.26
CA THR A 462 -14.99 -36.26 8.66
C THR A 462 -15.82 -35.30 9.52
N SER A 463 -16.77 -35.84 10.28
CA SER A 463 -17.64 -35.07 11.19
C SER A 463 -16.87 -34.27 12.24
N GLY A 464 -15.72 -34.78 12.72
CA GLY A 464 -14.88 -34.06 13.68
C GLY A 464 -14.28 -32.77 13.11
N PHE A 465 -13.93 -32.76 11.82
CA PHE A 465 -13.43 -31.57 11.13
C PHE A 465 -14.55 -30.54 10.95
N TYR A 466 -15.73 -30.96 10.50
CA TYR A 466 -16.86 -30.03 10.33
C TYR A 466 -17.33 -29.42 11.66
N LEU A 467 -17.33 -30.18 12.76
CA LEU A 467 -17.62 -29.64 14.10
C LEU A 467 -16.59 -28.57 14.50
N THR A 468 -15.31 -28.86 14.29
CA THR A 468 -14.22 -27.93 14.62
C THR A 468 -14.30 -26.67 13.76
N ALA A 469 -14.63 -26.81 12.47
CA ALA A 469 -14.86 -25.68 11.58
C ALA A 469 -16.03 -24.81 12.05
N ALA A 470 -17.16 -25.41 12.43
CA ALA A 470 -18.31 -24.69 12.95
C ALA A 470 -17.97 -23.92 14.24
N ALA A 471 -17.22 -24.55 15.14
CA ALA A 471 -16.75 -23.92 16.38
C ALA A 471 -15.82 -22.73 16.10
N MET A 472 -14.90 -22.84 15.14
CA MET A 472 -14.01 -21.74 14.74
C MET A 472 -14.78 -20.61 14.04
N PHE A 473 -15.75 -20.95 13.19
CA PHE A 473 -16.61 -19.98 12.51
C PHE A 473 -17.47 -19.17 13.50
N TYR A 474 -17.71 -19.68 14.70
CA TYR A 474 -18.39 -18.93 15.74
C TYR A 474 -17.67 -17.60 16.06
N LEU A 475 -16.33 -17.55 15.95
CA LEU A 475 -15.58 -16.31 16.13
C LEU A 475 -15.92 -15.25 15.05
N VAL A 476 -16.18 -15.67 13.81
CA VAL A 476 -16.67 -14.81 12.71
C VAL A 476 -18.01 -14.18 13.11
N THR A 477 -18.94 -14.98 13.64
CA THR A 477 -20.25 -14.48 14.10
C THR A 477 -20.10 -13.44 15.22
N ILE A 478 -19.25 -13.71 16.21
CA ILE A 478 -18.97 -12.77 17.30
C ILE A 478 -18.35 -11.47 16.76
N ALA A 479 -17.41 -11.56 15.82
CA ALA A 479 -16.76 -10.40 15.20
C ALA A 479 -17.79 -9.44 14.56
N VAL A 480 -18.74 -9.97 13.79
CA VAL A 480 -19.77 -9.15 13.13
C VAL A 480 -20.77 -8.56 14.12
N VAL A 481 -21.13 -9.30 15.16
CA VAL A 481 -21.97 -8.76 16.24
C VAL A 481 -21.26 -7.61 16.97
N LEU A 482 -19.98 -7.79 17.30
CA LEU A 482 -19.16 -6.73 17.90
C LEU A 482 -19.06 -5.50 16.98
N ALA A 483 -18.81 -5.71 15.68
CA ALA A 483 -18.74 -4.64 14.69
C ALA A 483 -20.05 -3.86 14.59
N THR A 484 -21.18 -4.57 14.60
CA THR A 484 -22.53 -3.96 14.60
C THR A 484 -22.75 -3.12 15.86
N LEU A 485 -22.38 -3.62 17.04
CA LEU A 485 -22.47 -2.86 18.28
C LEU A 485 -21.60 -1.60 18.26
N VAL A 486 -20.38 -1.69 17.73
CA VAL A 486 -19.48 -0.54 17.58
C VAL A 486 -20.06 0.48 16.61
N LEU A 487 -20.65 0.05 15.49
CA LEU A 487 -21.32 0.94 14.52
C LEU A 487 -22.49 1.69 15.16
N ILE A 488 -23.37 0.98 15.88
CA ILE A 488 -24.53 1.58 16.55
C ILE A 488 -24.08 2.62 17.58
N ARG A 489 -23.09 2.26 18.43
CA ARG A 489 -22.52 3.18 19.44
C ARG A 489 -21.85 4.39 18.80
N THR A 490 -21.13 4.20 17.70
CA THR A 490 -20.51 5.30 16.94
C THR A 490 -21.59 6.21 16.34
N GLY A 491 -22.68 5.62 15.84
CA GLY A 491 -23.84 6.36 15.35
C GLY A 491 -24.51 7.24 16.40
N THR A 492 -24.63 6.75 17.64
CA THR A 492 -25.28 7.47 18.75
C THR A 492 -24.33 8.33 19.58
N SER A 493 -23.02 8.15 19.45
CA SER A 493 -22.00 8.90 20.20
C SER A 493 -22.07 10.41 19.93
N ALA A 494 -21.88 11.20 20.98
CA ALA A 494 -21.76 12.66 20.91
C ALA A 494 -20.32 13.13 20.60
N GLN A 495 -19.34 12.22 20.59
CA GLN A 495 -17.94 12.57 20.35
C GLN A 495 -17.69 12.85 18.87
N LYS A 496 -17.71 14.14 18.52
CA LYS A 496 -17.30 14.61 17.19
C LYS A 496 -15.80 14.36 16.98
N LEU A 497 -15.41 14.08 15.74
CA LEU A 497 -14.02 14.25 15.32
C LEU A 497 -13.64 15.70 15.63
N LYS A 498 -12.61 15.90 16.46
CA LYS A 498 -12.07 17.23 16.70
C LYS A 498 -11.57 17.68 15.32
N GLU A 499 -12.09 18.78 14.78
CA GLU A 499 -11.38 19.51 13.74
C GLU A 499 -10.07 19.93 14.39
N VAL A 500 -9.04 19.11 14.22
CA VAL A 500 -7.70 19.58 14.43
C VAL A 500 -7.45 20.39 13.17
N ALA A 501 -7.76 21.68 13.24
CA ALA A 501 -6.99 22.67 12.52
C ALA A 501 -5.57 22.66 13.13
N SER A 502 -4.87 21.53 13.04
CA SER A 502 -3.43 21.47 13.20
C SER A 502 -2.91 21.73 11.81
N ALA A 503 -2.19 22.83 11.66
CA ALA A 503 -1.28 23.04 10.55
C ALA A 503 -0.09 22.03 10.64
N GLU A 504 -0.35 20.77 11.01
CA GLU A 504 0.60 19.68 10.88
C GLU A 504 0.36 19.09 9.50
N SER A 505 1.40 19.14 8.68
CA SER A 505 1.41 18.51 7.36
C SER A 505 1.16 17.02 7.48
N ASP A 506 0.45 16.44 6.50
CA ASP A 506 0.28 14.98 6.40
C ASP A 506 1.62 14.27 6.09
N VAL A 507 2.66 15.03 5.72
CA VAL A 507 4.00 14.58 5.36
C VAL A 507 5.03 15.30 6.25
N GLU A 508 5.88 14.57 6.98
CA GLU A 508 6.94 15.15 7.83
C GLU A 508 8.19 15.55 7.04
N THR A 509 8.57 14.75 6.04
CA THR A 509 9.75 14.99 5.18
C THR A 509 9.42 14.67 3.72
N TYR A 510 9.84 15.53 2.80
CA TYR A 510 9.64 15.36 1.35
C TYR A 510 10.94 15.69 0.60
N THR A 511 11.47 14.70 -0.12
CA THR A 511 12.69 14.85 -0.93
C THR A 511 12.37 15.38 -2.33
N LEU A 512 13.03 16.47 -2.72
CA LEU A 512 12.92 17.07 -4.04
C LEU A 512 14.00 16.48 -4.95
N VAL A 513 13.58 15.86 -6.05
CA VAL A 513 14.48 15.30 -7.07
C VAL A 513 15.09 16.45 -7.89
N GLY A 514 16.42 16.53 -7.90
CA GLY A 514 17.18 17.52 -8.67
C GLY A 514 16.82 17.51 -10.17
N GLY A 515 16.70 18.69 -10.76
CA GLY A 515 16.36 18.85 -12.19
C GLY A 515 14.87 18.90 -12.53
N THR A 516 13.96 18.78 -11.55
CA THR A 516 12.52 18.93 -11.77
C THR A 516 11.99 20.25 -11.21
N THR A 517 11.32 21.05 -12.05
CA THR A 517 10.61 22.25 -11.59
C THR A 517 9.34 21.84 -10.85
N THR A 518 9.41 21.73 -9.53
CA THR A 518 8.25 21.43 -8.68
C THR A 518 7.66 22.73 -8.15
N THR A 519 6.38 23.01 -8.42
CA THR A 519 5.70 24.19 -7.88
C THR A 519 5.20 23.95 -6.46
N ILE A 520 5.02 25.03 -5.68
CA ILE A 520 4.42 24.97 -4.33
C ILE A 520 3.04 24.29 -4.38
N GLN A 521 2.29 24.49 -5.45
CA GLN A 521 0.99 23.84 -5.65
C GLN A 521 1.11 22.33 -5.87
N GLN A 522 2.17 21.84 -6.52
CA GLN A 522 2.47 20.41 -6.66
C GLN A 522 2.93 19.79 -5.34
N LEU A 523 3.68 20.53 -4.51
CA LEU A 523 4.05 20.09 -3.16
C LEU A 523 2.81 19.96 -2.27
N ILE A 524 1.96 20.99 -2.23
CA ILE A 524 0.69 20.97 -1.49
C ILE A 524 -0.24 19.86 -2.02
N GLY A 525 -0.30 19.68 -3.33
CA GLY A 525 -1.04 18.59 -3.97
C GLY A 525 -0.53 17.19 -3.64
N ARG A 526 0.72 17.06 -3.19
CA ARG A 526 1.35 15.82 -2.71
C ARG A 526 1.25 15.63 -1.19
N GLY A 527 0.55 16.51 -0.47
CA GLY A 527 0.36 16.41 0.98
C GLY A 527 1.43 17.11 1.82
N VAL A 528 2.37 17.81 1.18
CA VAL A 528 3.36 18.66 1.85
C VAL A 528 2.63 19.86 2.44
N GLY A 529 2.59 19.95 3.77
CA GLY A 529 2.09 21.13 4.49
C GLY A 529 3.22 22.01 4.98
N ILE A 530 2.86 23.06 5.72
CA ILE A 530 3.76 24.16 6.14
C ILE A 530 4.94 23.66 7.01
N ASN A 531 4.73 22.57 7.76
CA ASN A 531 5.74 22.01 8.66
C ASN A 531 6.52 20.82 8.04
N THR A 532 6.40 20.60 6.73
CA THR A 532 7.14 19.52 6.05
C THR A 532 8.58 19.95 5.84
N THR A 533 9.54 19.13 6.25
CA THR A 533 10.95 19.32 5.92
C THR A 533 11.19 18.96 4.45
N LEU A 534 11.68 19.92 3.66
CA LEU A 534 12.02 19.71 2.26
C LEU A 534 13.51 19.39 2.14
N VAL A 535 13.85 18.15 1.80
CA VAL A 535 15.24 17.76 1.55
C VAL A 535 15.51 17.94 0.06
N VAL A 536 16.34 18.91 -0.29
CA VAL A 536 16.68 19.22 -1.69
C VAL A 536 18.11 18.75 -1.94
N GLY A 537 18.28 17.86 -2.91
CA GLY A 537 19.61 17.58 -3.46
C GLY A 537 20.45 16.54 -2.74
N ASP A 538 20.12 16.12 -1.52
CA ASP A 538 20.69 14.90 -0.95
C ASP A 538 19.81 13.71 -1.34
N SER A 539 20.33 12.90 -2.26
CA SER A 539 20.07 11.47 -2.16
C SER A 539 20.64 11.03 -0.83
N VAL A 540 19.80 10.96 0.21
CA VAL A 540 20.06 9.99 1.26
C VAL A 540 20.26 8.67 0.53
N ASP A 541 21.46 8.11 0.67
CA ASP A 541 21.72 6.71 0.36
C ASP A 541 20.81 5.90 1.28
N ASP A 542 19.56 5.70 0.86
CA ASP A 542 18.78 4.56 1.30
C ASP A 542 19.62 3.35 0.86
N GLU A 543 20.29 2.69 1.81
CA GLU A 543 20.84 1.35 1.66
C GLU A 543 19.71 0.40 1.25
N GLY A 544 19.42 0.39 -0.05
CA GLY A 544 18.20 -0.19 -0.58
C GLY A 544 17.95 0.16 -2.04
N GLY A 545 18.99 0.38 -2.85
CA GLY A 545 18.87 0.75 -4.26
C GLY A 545 19.45 -0.28 -5.21
N SER A 546 18.60 -1.12 -5.81
CA SER A 546 18.97 -1.94 -6.96
C SER A 546 19.37 -1.05 -8.14
N THR A 547 20.55 -1.26 -8.72
CA THR A 547 21.00 -0.58 -9.93
C THR A 547 20.16 -1.03 -11.13
N VAL A 548 19.32 -0.15 -11.68
CA VAL A 548 18.82 -0.27 -13.05
C VAL A 548 19.27 0.95 -13.83
N ILE A 549 20.33 0.74 -14.62
CA ILE A 549 20.82 1.71 -15.60
C ILE A 549 19.78 1.78 -16.72
N ALA A 550 19.03 2.88 -16.79
CA ALA A 550 18.21 3.20 -17.94
C ALA A 550 19.09 3.89 -18.99
N VAL A 551 19.53 3.14 -20.01
CA VAL A 551 20.16 3.73 -21.20
C VAL A 551 19.07 4.28 -22.11
N SER A 552 18.86 5.59 -22.09
CA SER A 552 18.03 6.26 -23.11
C SER A 552 18.85 6.50 -24.38
N ALA A 553 18.39 5.95 -25.50
CA ALA A 553 19.02 6.01 -26.81
C ALA A 553 18.79 7.35 -27.54
N SER A 554 19.34 8.45 -27.01
CA SER A 554 19.21 9.78 -27.64
C SER A 554 20.46 10.65 -27.60
N LEU A 555 21.65 10.06 -27.62
CA LEU A 555 22.92 10.80 -27.77
C LEU A 555 23.60 10.42 -29.07
N TYR A 556 23.38 11.22 -30.11
CA TYR A 556 24.34 11.34 -31.21
C TYR A 556 25.16 12.61 -30.98
N ASN A 557 26.45 12.39 -30.76
CA ASN A 557 27.58 13.04 -31.41
C ASN A 557 27.50 14.56 -31.62
N ASP A 558 28.00 15.33 -30.65
CA ASP A 558 28.69 16.59 -30.91
C ASP A 558 29.97 16.61 -30.06
N GLU A 559 31.11 16.74 -30.75
CA GLU A 559 32.42 17.01 -30.17
C GLU A 559 32.37 18.39 -29.49
N ILE A 560 32.52 18.43 -28.17
CA ILE A 560 32.63 19.68 -27.41
C ILE A 560 34.12 20.06 -27.34
N THR A 561 34.54 20.94 -28.25
CA THR A 561 35.68 21.83 -28.03
C THR A 561 35.13 23.18 -27.55
N GLU A 562 35.67 23.65 -26.42
CA GLU A 562 35.46 24.98 -25.81
C GLU A 562 34.34 25.07 -24.74
N PHE A 563 34.77 25.21 -23.48
CA PHE A 563 33.96 25.65 -22.35
C PHE A 563 34.10 27.18 -22.20
N PRO A 564 33.00 27.96 -22.18
CA PRO A 564 33.02 29.37 -21.81
C PRO A 564 33.10 29.57 -20.28
N GLU A 565 33.80 30.63 -19.89
CA GLU A 565 34.03 31.12 -18.53
C GLU A 565 32.71 31.58 -17.86
N GLU A 566 32.47 31.18 -16.61
CA GLU A 566 31.45 31.81 -15.75
C GLU A 566 32.10 32.64 -14.63
N GLU A 567 31.56 33.85 -14.50
CA GLU A 567 31.92 34.88 -13.54
C GLU A 567 31.55 34.51 -12.10
N VAL A 568 32.42 34.93 -11.20
CA VAL A 568 32.38 34.76 -9.74
C VAL A 568 31.30 35.67 -9.12
N GLN A 569 30.42 35.13 -8.27
CA GLN A 569 29.86 35.87 -7.13
C GLN A 569 29.90 35.02 -5.85
N ALA A 570 30.24 35.70 -4.76
CA ALA A 570 30.81 35.15 -3.53
C ALA A 570 29.84 34.35 -2.66
N VAL A 571 30.40 33.30 -2.06
CA VAL A 571 29.83 32.43 -1.03
C VAL A 571 30.19 33.00 0.34
N GLU A 572 29.23 33.15 1.26
CA GLU A 572 29.51 33.12 2.71
C GLU A 572 29.20 31.69 3.19
N GLU A 573 30.26 30.91 3.40
CA GLU A 573 30.23 29.54 3.89
C GLU A 573 30.64 29.54 5.37
N VAL A 574 29.78 28.99 6.23
CA VAL A 574 30.06 28.71 7.64
C VAL A 574 30.89 27.43 7.68
N VAL A 575 32.11 27.51 8.21
CA VAL A 575 33.07 26.40 8.31
C VAL A 575 32.69 25.50 9.49
N GLU A 576 32.30 24.25 9.24
CA GLU A 576 32.29 23.20 10.28
C GLU A 576 33.75 22.75 10.57
N PRO A 577 34.14 22.55 11.85
CA PRO A 577 35.49 22.14 12.20
C PRO A 577 35.68 20.61 12.13
N ASP A 578 36.76 20.19 11.48
CA ASP A 578 37.22 18.81 11.33
C ASP A 578 37.76 18.24 12.66
N PRO A 579 37.17 17.17 13.24
CA PRO A 579 37.53 16.63 14.57
C PRO A 579 38.97 16.12 14.68
N ASP A 580 39.59 15.75 13.55
CA ASP A 580 40.99 15.31 13.49
C ASP A 580 41.98 16.37 13.99
N LYS A 581 41.68 17.67 13.78
CA LYS A 581 42.60 18.75 14.18
C LYS A 581 42.71 18.93 15.70
N GLN A 582 41.65 18.66 16.44
CA GLN A 582 41.59 18.89 17.89
C GLN A 582 42.33 17.79 18.66
N LEU A 583 42.21 16.55 18.19
CA LEU A 583 42.93 15.40 18.74
C LEU A 583 44.44 15.47 18.48
N VAL A 584 44.85 16.03 17.33
CA VAL A 584 46.27 16.32 17.05
C VAL A 584 46.85 17.33 18.03
N MET A 585 46.11 18.38 18.39
CA MET A 585 46.54 19.36 19.40
C MET A 585 46.70 18.73 20.79
N LEU A 586 45.85 17.75 21.14
CA LEU A 586 45.97 16.99 22.39
C LEU A 586 47.22 16.08 22.39
N VAL A 587 47.53 15.44 21.26
CA VAL A 587 48.77 14.65 21.10
C VAL A 587 50.02 15.52 21.24
N ASP A 588 50.02 16.72 20.65
CA ASP A 588 51.13 17.67 20.77
C ASP A 588 51.27 18.24 22.20
N TYR A 589 50.16 18.43 22.91
CA TYR A 589 50.18 18.80 24.32
C TYR A 589 50.84 17.72 25.19
N LEU A 590 50.44 16.44 25.03
CA LEU A 590 51.04 15.32 25.76
C LEU A 590 52.55 15.18 25.50
N LYS A 591 52.98 15.40 24.25
CA LYS A 591 54.41 15.43 23.87
C LYS A 591 55.15 16.59 24.53
N LYS A 592 54.54 17.79 24.60
CA LYS A 592 55.16 18.98 25.19
C LYS A 592 55.27 18.90 26.71
N THR A 593 54.32 18.24 27.38
CA THR A 593 54.29 18.08 28.84
C THR A 593 55.02 16.81 29.33
N ASN A 594 55.46 15.92 28.42
CA ASN A 594 56.07 14.62 28.75
C ASN A 594 55.20 13.76 29.69
N GLN A 595 53.87 13.83 29.52
CA GLN A 595 52.92 13.05 30.30
C GLN A 595 52.47 11.82 29.51
N SER A 596 52.35 10.67 30.19
CA SER A 596 51.72 9.49 29.60
C SER A 596 50.19 9.66 29.52
N VAL A 597 49.54 8.94 28.59
CA VAL A 597 48.06 8.91 28.46
C VAL A 597 47.41 8.51 29.79
N PHE A 598 48.05 7.59 30.53
CA PHE A 598 47.62 7.17 31.86
C PHE A 598 47.71 8.29 32.92
N GLU A 599 48.78 9.07 32.93
CA GLU A 599 48.94 10.20 33.85
C GLU A 599 47.97 11.34 33.51
N PHE A 600 47.72 11.57 32.23
CA PHE A 600 46.73 12.55 31.77
C PHE A 600 45.32 12.14 32.17
N PHE A 601 44.93 10.89 31.91
CA PHE A 601 43.64 10.33 32.30
C PHE A 601 43.40 10.49 33.81
N LYS A 602 44.39 10.12 34.62
CA LYS A 602 44.33 10.25 36.09
C LYS A 602 44.27 11.70 36.58
N SER A 603 44.78 12.66 35.80
CA SER A 603 44.73 14.07 36.19
C SER A 603 43.37 14.74 35.92
N ILE A 604 42.53 14.10 35.10
CA ILE A 604 41.25 14.61 34.62
C ILE A 604 40.07 13.94 35.31
N ASP A 605 40.21 12.65 35.63
CA ASP A 605 39.26 11.89 36.45
C ASP A 605 39.22 12.49 37.87
N LEU A 606 38.32 13.47 38.08
CA LEU A 606 38.26 14.26 39.31
C LEU A 606 37.56 13.48 40.43
N ASP A 607 36.75 12.48 40.06
CA ASP A 607 35.99 11.65 40.99
C ASP A 607 36.52 10.22 41.17
N ASP A 608 37.68 9.89 40.58
CA ASP A 608 38.33 8.57 40.57
C ASP A 608 37.37 7.45 40.08
N SER A 609 36.46 7.77 39.16
CA SER A 609 35.44 6.83 38.65
C SER A 609 35.98 5.85 37.63
N GLY A 610 37.17 6.08 37.06
CA GLY A 610 37.77 5.24 36.03
C GLY A 610 37.17 5.44 34.63
N SER A 611 36.40 6.51 34.44
CA SER A 611 35.80 6.93 33.17
C SER A 611 35.71 8.45 33.13
N ILE A 612 36.05 9.09 32.01
CA ILE A 612 35.97 10.55 31.87
C ILE A 612 34.62 10.91 31.26
N ASP A 613 33.85 11.78 31.93
CA ASP A 613 32.64 12.34 31.34
C ASP A 613 32.89 13.63 30.53
N GLY A 614 31.88 14.08 29.77
CA GLY A 614 32.03 15.27 28.93
C GLY A 614 32.31 16.58 29.71
N PHE A 615 31.95 16.64 30.99
CA PHE A 615 32.21 17.79 31.85
C PHE A 615 33.66 17.79 32.36
N GLU A 616 34.17 16.64 32.77
CA GLU A 616 35.57 16.43 33.15
C GLU A 616 36.50 16.68 31.96
N PHE A 617 36.13 16.21 30.77
CA PHE A 617 36.87 16.43 29.54
C PHE A 617 36.91 17.92 29.14
N GLN A 618 35.79 18.64 29.30
CA GLN A 618 35.75 20.09 29.10
C GLN A 618 36.67 20.83 30.09
N GLN A 619 36.64 20.44 31.36
CA GLN A 619 37.49 21.04 32.40
C GLN A 619 38.98 20.77 32.15
N ALA A 620 39.31 19.61 31.59
CA ALA A 620 40.66 19.27 31.13
C ALA A 620 41.15 20.16 29.99
N LEU A 621 40.31 20.42 28.99
CA LEU A 621 40.69 21.26 27.85
C LEU A 621 40.89 22.73 28.25
N ILE A 622 40.03 23.23 29.14
CA ILE A 622 40.18 24.58 29.72
C ILE A 622 41.48 24.70 30.52
N SER A 623 41.88 23.64 31.24
CA SER A 623 43.11 23.66 32.05
C SER A 623 44.40 23.41 31.24
N SER A 624 44.29 22.86 30.03
CA SER A 624 45.44 22.42 29.21
C SER A 624 45.93 23.44 28.17
N ASP A 625 45.42 24.68 28.17
CA ASP A 625 45.79 25.76 27.20
C ASP A 625 45.56 25.36 25.72
N VAL A 626 44.61 24.44 25.47
CA VAL A 626 44.24 23.95 24.12
C VAL A 626 43.10 24.76 23.49
N GLY A 627 42.43 25.64 24.25
CA GLY A 627 41.39 26.54 23.78
C GLY A 627 40.07 26.38 24.54
N GLU A 628 39.21 27.42 24.49
CA GLU A 628 37.86 27.37 25.06
C GLU A 628 36.89 26.80 24.02
N TYR A 629 36.31 25.62 24.32
CA TYR A 629 35.34 24.97 23.44
C TYR A 629 33.93 25.02 24.03
N PRO A 630 32.93 25.49 23.26
CA PRO A 630 31.54 25.44 23.68
C PRO A 630 31.02 24.00 23.83
N PRO A 631 30.02 23.75 24.70
CA PRO A 631 29.52 22.40 24.97
C PRO A 631 29.07 21.57 23.75
N TRP A 632 28.59 22.22 22.68
CA TRP A 632 28.10 21.54 21.47
C TRP A 632 29.23 21.11 20.50
N GLU A 633 30.44 21.67 20.62
CA GLU A 633 31.60 21.24 19.81
C GLU A 633 32.32 20.04 20.45
N LEU A 634 32.13 19.84 21.75
CA LEU A 634 32.70 18.72 22.51
C LEU A 634 31.97 17.39 22.26
N GLU A 635 30.68 17.44 21.90
CA GLU A 635 29.87 16.25 21.65
C GLU A 635 30.41 15.44 20.45
N GLY A 636 30.82 16.12 19.37
CA GLY A 636 31.45 15.49 18.22
C GLY A 636 32.83 14.88 18.53
N LEU A 637 33.58 15.49 19.45
CA LEU A 637 34.89 15.01 19.88
C LEU A 637 34.76 13.80 20.83
N LEU A 638 33.81 13.83 21.76
CA LEU A 638 33.52 12.71 22.66
C LEU A 638 33.01 11.51 21.86
N SER A 639 32.11 11.73 20.91
CA SER A 639 31.61 10.66 20.02
C SER A 639 32.68 10.05 19.11
N ALA A 640 33.78 10.75 18.84
CA ALA A 640 34.89 10.22 18.04
C ALA A 640 35.86 9.34 18.85
N ILE A 641 35.89 9.51 20.18
CA ILE A 641 36.76 8.75 21.08
C ILE A 641 36.00 7.59 21.75
N ASP A 642 34.70 7.75 22.01
CA ASP A 642 33.83 6.74 22.60
C ASP A 642 33.49 5.65 21.57
N LEU A 643 34.27 4.55 21.58
CA LEU A 643 34.10 3.43 20.65
C LEU A 643 32.90 2.52 20.99
N ASP A 644 32.48 2.47 22.25
CA ASP A 644 31.39 1.58 22.70
C ASP A 644 30.04 2.29 22.88
N SER A 645 30.02 3.62 22.66
CA SER A 645 28.85 4.49 22.68
C SER A 645 28.14 4.56 24.05
N ASP A 646 28.90 4.41 25.14
CA ASP A 646 28.36 4.48 26.50
C ASP A 646 28.26 5.93 27.05
N GLY A 647 28.73 6.92 26.29
CA GLY A 647 28.70 8.34 26.59
C GLY A 647 29.81 8.80 27.54
N LYS A 648 30.79 7.94 27.82
CA LYS A 648 31.96 8.20 28.65
C LYS A 648 33.21 7.73 27.91
N ILE A 649 34.38 8.21 28.33
CA ILE A 649 35.66 7.80 27.74
C ILE A 649 36.43 6.97 28.77
N ASN A 650 36.71 5.71 28.44
CA ASN A 650 37.61 4.89 29.23
C ASN A 650 39.07 5.02 28.75
N LEU A 651 40.02 4.56 29.58
CA LEU A 651 41.44 4.65 29.28
C LEU A 651 41.85 3.89 27.99
N PRO A 652 41.36 2.66 27.74
CA PRO A 652 41.60 1.97 26.48
C PRO A 652 41.15 2.74 25.23
N GLU A 653 39.96 3.35 25.25
CA GLU A 653 39.42 4.15 24.16
C GLU A 653 40.28 5.37 23.85
N LEU A 654 40.66 6.11 24.89
CA LEU A 654 41.53 7.28 24.74
C LEU A 654 42.91 6.90 24.19
N ASP A 655 43.49 5.78 24.65
CA ASP A 655 44.79 5.29 24.18
C ASP A 655 44.74 4.85 22.71
N ILE A 656 43.66 4.17 22.29
CA ILE A 656 43.46 3.74 20.90
C ILE A 656 43.27 4.96 19.98
N ALA A 657 42.42 5.92 20.36
CA ALA A 657 42.16 7.11 19.55
C ALA A 657 43.44 7.95 19.35
N LEU A 658 44.22 8.15 20.42
CA LEU A 658 45.49 8.88 20.34
C LEU A 658 46.57 8.11 19.57
N ALA A 659 46.63 6.78 19.71
CA ALA A 659 47.57 5.95 18.96
C ALA A 659 47.26 5.93 17.45
N GLN A 660 45.99 5.85 17.06
CA GLN A 660 45.58 5.91 15.65
C GLN A 660 45.98 7.24 15.01
N ILE A 661 45.78 8.34 15.73
CA ILE A 661 46.14 9.67 15.26
C ILE A 661 47.66 9.83 15.24
N ALA A 662 48.36 9.41 16.29
CA ALA A 662 49.82 9.40 16.29
C ALA A 662 50.39 8.58 15.12
N ALA A 663 49.79 7.44 14.74
CA ALA A 663 50.21 6.66 13.57
C ALA A 663 49.90 7.34 12.23
N LYS A 664 48.71 7.96 12.11
CA LYS A 664 48.28 8.73 10.92
C LYS A 664 49.18 9.94 10.67
N TYR A 665 49.76 10.53 11.72
CA TYR A 665 50.62 11.71 11.63
C TYR A 665 52.13 11.43 11.78
N ALA A 666 52.56 10.30 12.36
CA ALA A 666 53.97 9.88 12.41
C ALA A 666 54.47 9.29 11.08
N SER A 667 53.57 8.85 10.20
CA SER A 667 53.91 8.34 8.86
C SER A 667 54.32 9.44 7.86
N VAL A 668 54.31 10.72 8.28
CA VAL A 668 54.70 11.88 7.45
C VAL A 668 56.16 12.30 7.68
N GLU A 669 56.83 11.82 8.75
CA GLU A 669 58.22 12.18 9.07
C GLU A 669 59.06 10.91 9.36
N GLN A 670 59.84 10.45 8.35
CA GLN A 670 61.09 9.64 8.42
C GLN A 670 61.11 8.42 7.45
N GLU A 671 61.83 8.57 6.33
CA GLU A 671 62.71 7.50 5.79
C GLU A 671 64.11 7.73 6.38
N PRO A 672 64.93 6.69 6.72
CA PRO A 672 65.70 5.88 5.74
C PRO A 672 66.12 4.47 6.29
N PRO A 673 67.21 3.79 5.85
CA PRO A 673 67.55 3.18 4.56
C PRO A 673 67.82 1.64 4.63
N SER A 674 68.08 1.03 3.46
CA SER A 674 68.84 -0.23 3.15
C SER A 674 68.26 -1.62 3.49
N GLU A 675 67.96 -2.36 2.41
CA GLU A 675 68.42 -3.72 2.05
C GLU A 675 68.38 -4.86 3.09
N GLU A 676 67.52 -5.89 2.90
CA GLU A 676 67.84 -7.19 2.26
C GLU A 676 66.74 -8.26 2.50
N ALA A 677 66.28 -8.84 1.40
CA ALA A 677 65.91 -10.24 1.13
C ALA A 677 65.15 -11.10 2.17
N SER A 678 63.94 -11.53 1.76
CA SER A 678 63.66 -12.97 1.62
C SER A 678 62.80 -13.24 0.38
N SER A 679 63.36 -14.06 -0.51
CA SER A 679 62.78 -14.79 -1.65
C SER A 679 61.26 -14.98 -1.72
N GLU A 680 60.69 -14.64 -2.87
CA GLU A 680 59.87 -15.55 -3.70
C GLU A 680 60.04 -15.09 -5.17
N GLU A 681 60.51 -16.00 -6.04
CA GLU A 681 60.86 -15.73 -7.43
C GLU A 681 59.64 -15.65 -8.38
N VAL A 682 59.82 -14.84 -9.45
CA VAL A 682 59.34 -14.95 -10.87
C VAL A 682 58.19 -13.99 -11.23
N ASP A 683 58.22 -13.05 -12.21
CA ASP A 683 59.09 -12.64 -13.34
C ASP A 683 58.72 -11.17 -13.77
N GLU A 684 59.68 -10.48 -14.43
CA GLU A 684 59.62 -9.44 -15.53
C GLU A 684 58.48 -8.36 -15.54
N ASP A 685 58.65 -7.05 -15.83
CA ASP A 685 59.70 -6.30 -16.54
C ASP A 685 59.48 -4.75 -16.41
N THR A 686 60.61 -4.02 -16.35
CA THR A 686 60.93 -2.66 -16.88
C THR A 686 60.39 -1.31 -16.32
N ASP A 687 61.38 -0.41 -16.17
CA ASP A 687 61.40 1.01 -15.76
C ASP A 687 60.71 2.01 -16.72
N ASP A 688 60.35 3.20 -16.20
CA ASP A 688 60.84 4.48 -16.75
C ASP A 688 60.61 5.68 -15.80
N VAL A 689 61.64 6.52 -15.67
CA VAL A 689 61.71 7.78 -14.88
C VAL A 689 61.42 8.99 -15.79
N ALA A 690 60.60 9.96 -15.36
CA ALA A 690 60.48 11.27 -16.03
C ALA A 690 60.32 12.47 -15.06
N ALA A 691 60.87 13.60 -15.47
CA ALA A 691 61.29 14.78 -14.72
C ALA A 691 60.18 15.74 -14.20
N ILE A 692 60.50 16.50 -13.14
CA ILE A 692 59.63 17.53 -12.53
C ILE A 692 59.63 18.81 -13.37
N THR A 693 58.45 19.29 -13.76
CA THR A 693 58.20 20.56 -14.46
C THR A 693 57.51 21.57 -13.55
N TYR A 694 58.01 22.80 -13.46
CA TYR A 694 57.39 23.87 -12.67
C TYR A 694 56.23 24.53 -13.44
N THR A 695 55.09 24.75 -12.77
CA THR A 695 53.90 25.38 -13.37
C THR A 695 53.72 26.83 -12.92
N LYS A 696 53.13 27.68 -13.76
CA LYS A 696 52.91 29.12 -13.47
C LYS A 696 52.13 29.36 -12.18
N ALA A 697 51.20 28.46 -11.83
CA ALA A 697 50.37 28.56 -10.63
C ALA A 697 51.15 28.31 -9.33
N SER A 698 52.15 27.41 -9.35
CA SER A 698 53.00 27.14 -8.18
C SER A 698 53.99 28.29 -7.93
N LEU A 699 54.56 28.85 -9.00
CA LEU A 699 55.48 29.99 -8.93
C LEU A 699 54.80 31.31 -8.52
N ALA A 700 53.51 31.48 -8.84
CA ALA A 700 52.76 32.68 -8.47
C ALA A 700 52.55 32.83 -6.95
N LYS A 701 52.47 31.70 -6.22
CA LYS A 701 52.27 31.65 -4.77
C LYS A 701 53.53 31.97 -3.97
N LEU A 702 54.71 31.85 -4.58
CA LEU A 702 56.01 32.05 -3.91
C LEU A 702 56.36 33.53 -3.73
N LYS A 703 57.07 33.87 -2.66
CA LYS A 703 57.56 35.24 -2.48
C LYS A 703 58.71 35.52 -3.46
N LYS A 704 58.94 36.80 -3.77
CA LYS A 704 59.99 37.20 -4.74
C LYS A 704 61.38 36.66 -4.34
N ALA A 705 61.68 36.53 -3.05
CA ALA A 705 62.94 35.99 -2.56
C ALA A 705 63.12 34.50 -2.91
N GLU A 706 62.06 33.68 -2.79
CA GLU A 706 62.06 32.26 -3.12
C GLU A 706 62.20 32.04 -4.63
N LEU A 707 61.57 32.89 -5.45
CA LEU A 707 61.76 32.86 -6.90
C LEU A 707 63.19 33.21 -7.33
N ILE A 708 63.90 34.05 -6.57
CA ILE A 708 65.31 34.36 -6.84
C ILE A 708 66.21 33.15 -6.52
N GLU A 709 65.90 32.39 -5.48
CA GLU A 709 66.64 31.17 -5.13
C GLU A 709 66.41 30.06 -6.16
N ILE A 710 65.17 29.89 -6.62
CA ILE A 710 64.84 28.94 -7.69
C ILE A 710 65.53 29.35 -9.01
N ALA A 711 65.50 30.63 -9.38
CA ALA A 711 66.21 31.12 -10.56
C ALA A 711 67.74 30.91 -10.48
N LYS A 712 68.35 31.04 -9.29
CA LYS A 712 69.78 30.70 -9.08
C LYS A 712 70.07 29.21 -9.23
N SER A 713 69.16 28.35 -8.76
CA SER A 713 69.33 26.90 -8.86
C SER A 713 69.24 26.39 -10.30
N LEU A 714 68.53 27.12 -11.16
CA LEU A 714 68.35 26.83 -12.59
C LEU A 714 69.30 27.64 -13.49
N ASP A 715 70.24 28.42 -12.91
CA ASP A 715 71.19 29.30 -13.60
C ASP A 715 70.55 30.32 -14.57
N VAL A 716 69.41 30.90 -14.17
CA VAL A 716 68.65 31.89 -14.97
C VAL A 716 68.68 33.28 -14.32
N SER A 717 68.37 34.32 -15.10
CA SER A 717 68.43 35.73 -14.66
C SER A 717 67.66 36.01 -13.36
N THR A 718 68.36 36.56 -12.35
CA THR A 718 67.84 36.82 -11.01
C THR A 718 67.39 38.28 -10.78
N SER A 719 67.39 39.12 -11.81
CA SER A 719 67.07 40.56 -11.70
C SER A 719 65.77 40.90 -12.43
N GLY A 720 64.81 41.51 -11.73
CA GLY A 720 63.55 41.95 -12.33
C GLY A 720 62.39 42.05 -11.33
N THR A 721 61.18 42.25 -11.84
CA THR A 721 59.93 42.11 -11.06
C THR A 721 59.57 40.63 -10.87
N LYS A 722 58.60 40.34 -10.01
CA LYS A 722 58.18 38.95 -9.74
C LYS A 722 57.71 38.22 -11.01
N SER A 723 57.05 38.94 -11.92
CA SER A 723 56.63 38.42 -13.23
C SER A 723 57.83 37.99 -14.08
N ASP A 724 58.89 38.80 -14.12
CA ASP A 724 60.08 38.54 -14.96
C ASP A 724 60.83 37.29 -14.47
N LEU A 725 60.89 37.07 -13.16
CA LEU A 725 61.49 35.87 -12.55
C LEU A 725 60.65 34.62 -12.84
N THR A 726 59.32 34.71 -12.75
CA THR A 726 58.46 33.57 -13.09
C THR A 726 58.54 33.21 -14.57
N SER A 727 58.67 34.19 -15.47
CA SER A 727 58.89 33.90 -16.89
C SER A 727 60.27 33.30 -17.16
N ALA A 728 61.31 33.76 -16.46
CA ALA A 728 62.66 33.23 -16.60
C ALA A 728 62.74 31.75 -16.16
N ILE A 729 62.12 31.41 -15.02
CA ILE A 729 62.08 30.03 -14.49
C ILE A 729 61.24 29.10 -15.37
N LEU A 730 60.17 29.60 -16.00
CA LEU A 730 59.37 28.81 -16.94
C LEU A 730 60.03 28.65 -18.31
N SER A 731 61.05 29.46 -18.62
CA SER A 731 61.79 29.43 -19.90
C SER A 731 63.12 28.68 -19.84
N ALA A 732 63.53 28.23 -18.65
CA ALA A 732 64.70 27.39 -18.42
C ALA A 732 64.27 25.92 -18.29
#